data_AF-A0A8J8BIN9-F1
#
_entry.id   AF-A0A8J8BIN9-F1
#
_cell.length_a   1.000
_cell.length_b   1.000
_cell.length_c   1.000
_cell.angle_alpha   90.00
_cell.angle_beta   90.00
_cell.angle_gamma   90.00
#
_symmetry.space_group_name_H-M   'P 1'
#
loop_
_entity.id
_entity.type
_entity.pdbx_description
1 polymer ?
#
loop_
_entity_poly.entity_id
_entity_poly.type
_entity_poly.pdbx_seq_one_letter_code
_entity_poly.pdbx_strand_id
1 'polypeptide(L)'
;MIVTRRLHPFFAAFEHTLSHMPIIILRSLLLTGLVLLAAAPAQALQPTQHAAVALIADHATVAPGQTFGAGLRIVHEPGWHSYWQNPGDSGLPTRFDWTLPEGARAGPIQWPVPERLPFGGLVNLGYKNDLLLPATLTVPADAMPGSRFAVTLRARWLICADICIPDQAMLTLDLPVAATPQPSVEAGRFAAALARVPQPAPAWGGLTRRSEAGIEVAIEGAAAALTGMARIDVFPLSPQVVANTVIDAAFDASGVLRFVQPLSDFYAGMPSEVVWVLVGHAADGGLHAHTLRTVGEDPLGPPPEPAVQSAPPPVASAVAVPVIERPLGLGLVLLFALLGGILLNLMPCVFPVLAFKGLAIAQGGPSQHRHALLYTAGILVAFLALAGLLVALRATGEALGWGFQLQTPWFVAAMALLMAGVGFALSGLATPGASLMGFGQSLTESDGDRGAFFTGVLAVVVASPCTAPFMGPALGVALTQPGAVTFGVFVALGVGLALPMLALAFSPALARSLPRPGPWMERLKQALAFPMYFTALWLAYVLGRQVGVFGMTLLLGGIVLMGFALWWRGSAPGVAKRIAVSALLLLAVAPVVLVEGLRSGSPTAAAATVGVEAWSPERVAALRAEGRPVLVNFTAAWCISCIANEGVALRGERFETLLRETGTRYLKADWTDHDPTITAALAEFGRSGVPLYVVYPADGGAPFVLPQLLTPGIVAAALQRAAAAGI
;
A
#
# COMPACT_ATOMS: atom_id res chain seq x y z
N MET A 1 41.27 28.39 31.79
CA MET A 1 40.30 28.49 32.90
C MET A 1 38.92 28.07 32.38
N ILE A 2 38.35 27.03 32.98
CA ILE A 2 36.93 26.68 33.00
C ILE A 2 36.32 26.16 31.67
N VAL A 3 36.77 24.96 31.28
CA VAL A 3 35.91 23.92 30.69
C VAL A 3 36.15 22.67 31.54
N THR A 4 35.12 21.85 31.76
CA THR A 4 35.07 20.61 32.58
C THR A 4 34.79 20.78 34.07
N ARG A 5 33.52 21.01 34.43
CA ARG A 5 32.94 20.56 35.71
C ARG A 5 31.43 20.78 35.69
N ARG A 6 30.68 19.71 35.39
CA ARG A 6 29.29 19.43 35.82
C ARG A 6 28.75 18.27 34.98
N LEU A 7 29.05 17.04 35.37
CA LEU A 7 28.34 15.82 34.94
C LEU A 7 28.66 14.61 35.85
N HIS A 8 29.06 14.83 37.11
CA HIS A 8 29.58 13.78 37.99
C HIS A 8 28.75 13.36 39.23
N PRO A 9 27.56 13.91 39.57
CA PRO A 9 26.83 13.42 40.75
C PRO A 9 25.72 12.38 40.45
N PHE A 10 25.44 12.04 39.19
CA PHE A 10 24.31 11.13 38.88
C PHE A 10 24.70 9.64 38.79
N PHE A 11 25.98 9.30 38.60
CA PHE A 11 26.43 7.90 38.48
C PHE A 11 26.85 7.25 39.80
N ALA A 12 27.18 8.02 40.84
CA ALA A 12 27.69 7.48 42.11
C ALA A 12 26.58 7.02 43.10
N ALA A 13 25.31 7.29 42.82
CA ALA A 13 24.19 6.91 43.69
C ALA A 13 23.52 5.58 43.30
N PHE A 14 23.94 4.95 42.19
CA PHE A 14 23.31 3.73 41.68
C PHE A 14 24.11 2.44 42.00
N GLU A 15 25.40 2.55 42.29
CA GLU A 15 26.25 1.39 42.60
C GLU A 15 26.17 0.94 44.07
N HIS A 16 25.76 1.82 45.00
CA HIS A 16 25.84 1.52 46.43
C HIS A 16 24.60 0.80 47.02
N THR A 17 23.51 0.68 46.26
CA THR A 17 22.22 0.12 46.72
C THR A 17 22.01 -1.35 46.35
N LEU A 18 22.91 -1.96 45.56
CA LEU A 18 22.79 -3.35 45.09
C LEU A 18 23.64 -4.36 45.88
N SER A 19 24.47 -3.92 46.83
CA SER A 19 25.44 -4.79 47.51
C SER A 19 24.97 -5.46 48.81
N HIS A 20 23.77 -5.16 49.32
CA HIS A 20 23.33 -5.67 50.63
C HIS A 20 21.89 -6.18 50.68
N MET A 21 21.48 -7.00 49.70
CA MET A 21 20.30 -7.86 49.88
C MET A 21 20.71 -9.26 50.37
N PRO A 22 20.16 -9.75 51.51
CA PRO A 22 20.60 -11.01 52.11
C PRO A 22 20.17 -12.21 51.26
N ILE A 23 21.16 -13.05 50.94
CA ILE A 23 21.13 -14.29 50.11
C ILE A 23 20.04 -15.30 50.54
N ILE A 24 19.44 -15.13 51.72
CA ILE A 24 18.42 -16.02 52.28
C ILE A 24 17.06 -15.82 51.59
N ILE A 25 16.69 -14.60 51.17
CA ILE A 25 15.39 -14.32 50.52
C ILE A 25 15.36 -14.87 49.08
N LEU A 26 16.51 -14.88 48.39
CA LEU A 26 16.64 -15.40 47.03
C LEU A 26 16.51 -16.94 46.99
N ARG A 27 16.92 -17.65 48.05
CA ARG A 27 16.73 -19.11 48.17
C ARG A 27 15.29 -19.50 48.51
N SER A 28 14.57 -18.69 49.28
CA SER A 28 13.14 -18.93 49.61
C SER A 28 12.23 -18.72 48.40
N LEU A 29 12.51 -17.71 47.57
CA LEU A 29 11.78 -17.43 46.33
C LEU A 29 12.04 -18.45 45.22
N LEU A 30 13.24 -19.04 45.15
CA LEU A 30 13.53 -20.12 44.20
C LEU A 30 12.84 -21.45 44.57
N LEU A 31 12.58 -21.71 45.86
CA LEU A 31 11.91 -22.94 46.32
C LEU A 31 10.37 -22.84 46.28
N THR A 32 9.78 -21.64 46.34
CA THR A 32 8.34 -21.44 46.09
C THR A 32 8.01 -21.32 44.60
N GLY A 33 8.97 -20.96 43.75
CA GLY A 33 8.81 -20.95 42.29
C GLY A 33 8.80 -22.32 41.62
N LEU A 34 9.27 -23.38 42.31
CA LEU A 34 9.39 -24.72 41.72
C LEU A 34 8.14 -25.62 41.88
N VAL A 35 7.13 -25.18 42.63
CA VAL A 35 5.89 -25.96 42.88
C VAL A 35 4.70 -25.48 42.02
N LEU A 36 4.85 -24.42 41.22
CA LEU A 36 3.77 -23.91 40.34
C LEU A 36 3.88 -24.31 38.85
N LEU A 37 4.85 -25.15 38.45
CA LEU A 37 5.09 -25.50 37.03
C LEU A 37 4.42 -26.81 36.56
N ALA A 38 3.29 -27.18 37.15
CA ALA A 38 2.44 -28.28 36.65
C ALA A 38 1.09 -27.77 36.08
N ALA A 39 1.05 -26.52 35.60
CA ALA A 39 -0.04 -26.07 34.72
C ALA A 39 0.29 -26.52 33.28
N ALA A 40 -0.57 -27.36 32.70
CA ALA A 40 -0.55 -27.69 31.28
C ALA A 40 -0.45 -26.39 30.44
N PRO A 41 0.25 -26.40 29.29
CA PRO A 41 0.38 -25.20 28.48
C PRO A 41 -1.02 -24.80 28.00
N ALA A 42 -1.60 -23.76 28.61
CA ALA A 42 -2.70 -23.05 27.99
C ALA A 42 -2.17 -22.53 26.66
N GLN A 43 -2.78 -22.95 25.56
CA GLN A 43 -2.41 -22.49 24.22
C GLN A 43 -2.75 -21.01 24.12
N ALA A 44 -1.74 -20.18 24.35
CA ALA A 44 -1.91 -18.73 24.37
C ALA A 44 -2.30 -18.24 22.97
N LEU A 45 -3.28 -17.35 22.92
CA LEU A 45 -3.60 -16.60 21.72
C LEU A 45 -2.36 -15.83 21.27
N GLN A 46 -1.92 -16.08 20.04
CA GLN A 46 -0.80 -15.40 19.39
C GLN A 46 -1.33 -14.16 18.68
N PRO A 47 -0.83 -12.95 18.98
CA PRO A 47 -1.23 -11.76 18.28
C PRO A 47 -0.75 -11.82 16.82
N THR A 48 -1.63 -11.50 15.88
CA THR A 48 -1.33 -11.22 14.47
C THR A 48 -1.64 -9.76 14.18
N GLN A 49 -1.81 -9.36 12.92
CA GLN A 49 -1.93 -7.95 12.57
C GLN A 49 -3.19 -7.29 13.15
N HIS A 50 -4.36 -7.94 12.99
CA HIS A 50 -5.67 -7.43 13.42
C HIS A 50 -6.55 -8.53 14.06
N ALA A 51 -5.92 -9.59 14.53
CA ALA A 51 -6.56 -10.66 15.28
C ALA A 51 -5.57 -11.28 16.27
N ALA A 52 -6.10 -12.09 17.18
CA ALA A 52 -5.30 -13.03 17.95
C ALA A 52 -5.76 -14.45 17.61
N VAL A 53 -4.82 -15.34 17.34
CA VAL A 53 -5.12 -16.69 16.85
C VAL A 53 -4.52 -17.78 17.71
N ALA A 54 -5.19 -18.92 17.80
CA ALA A 54 -4.68 -20.11 18.47
C ALA A 54 -5.16 -21.36 17.75
N LEU A 55 -4.32 -22.40 17.74
CA LEU A 55 -4.75 -23.75 17.40
C LEU A 55 -5.19 -24.41 18.70
N ILE A 56 -6.47 -24.75 18.81
CA ILE A 56 -7.08 -25.36 19.99
C ILE A 56 -7.67 -26.72 19.65
N ALA A 57 -7.87 -27.56 20.67
CA ALA A 57 -8.48 -28.87 20.55
C ALA A 57 -9.59 -29.07 21.58
N ASP A 58 -10.59 -29.90 21.27
CA ASP A 58 -11.67 -30.28 22.17
C ASP A 58 -11.25 -31.31 23.24
N HIS A 59 -10.06 -31.88 23.13
CA HIS A 59 -9.48 -32.85 24.06
C HIS A 59 -8.14 -32.37 24.64
N ALA A 60 -7.93 -32.60 25.93
CA ALA A 60 -6.67 -32.37 26.63
C ALA A 60 -5.72 -33.58 26.52
N THR A 61 -6.27 -34.79 26.38
CA THR A 61 -5.52 -36.01 26.08
C THR A 61 -6.25 -36.80 24.99
N VAL A 62 -5.51 -37.49 24.13
CA VAL A 62 -6.07 -38.26 23.01
C VAL A 62 -5.71 -39.73 23.09
N ALA A 63 -6.53 -40.62 22.52
CA ALA A 63 -6.30 -42.06 22.50
C ALA A 63 -5.86 -42.56 21.11
N PRO A 64 -5.14 -43.69 21.02
CA PRO A 64 -4.79 -44.30 19.74
C PRO A 64 -6.02 -44.59 18.88
N GLY A 65 -5.98 -44.22 17.61
CA GLY A 65 -7.11 -44.38 16.68
C GLY A 65 -8.29 -43.43 16.88
N GLN A 66 -8.25 -42.53 17.86
CA GLN A 66 -9.33 -41.59 18.14
C GLN A 66 -9.43 -40.50 17.07
N THR A 67 -10.65 -40.12 16.69
CA THR A 67 -10.95 -38.87 15.99
C THR A 67 -11.43 -37.81 16.97
N PHE A 68 -10.85 -36.62 16.90
CA PHE A 68 -11.17 -35.49 17.80
C PHE A 68 -11.20 -34.15 17.03
N GLY A 69 -11.75 -33.11 17.64
CA GLY A 69 -11.82 -31.77 17.06
C GLY A 69 -10.56 -30.94 17.34
N ALA A 70 -9.96 -30.39 16.29
CA ALA A 70 -8.93 -29.36 16.38
C ALA A 70 -9.25 -28.22 15.42
N GLY A 71 -8.94 -26.98 15.77
CA GLY A 71 -9.39 -25.86 14.96
C GLY A 71 -8.66 -24.56 15.24
N LEU A 72 -8.74 -23.67 14.25
CA LEU A 72 -8.23 -22.32 14.36
C LEU A 72 -9.25 -21.46 15.08
N ARG A 73 -8.89 -20.95 16.25
CA ARG A 73 -9.60 -19.85 16.89
C ARG A 73 -9.04 -18.53 16.39
N ILE A 74 -9.89 -17.63 15.91
CA ILE A 74 -9.56 -16.28 15.48
C ILE A 74 -10.40 -15.29 16.30
N VAL A 75 -9.73 -14.50 17.13
CA VAL A 75 -10.34 -13.39 17.86
C VAL A 75 -10.02 -12.12 17.09
N HIS A 76 -10.98 -11.61 16.33
CA HIS A 76 -10.82 -10.40 15.52
C HIS A 76 -10.82 -9.15 16.41
N GLU A 77 -10.03 -8.15 16.03
CA GLU A 77 -10.19 -6.81 16.57
C GLU A 77 -11.57 -6.22 16.20
N PRO A 78 -12.13 -5.30 17.01
CA PRO A 78 -13.38 -4.64 16.69
C PRO A 78 -13.37 -3.99 15.30
N GLY A 79 -14.39 -4.30 14.48
CA GLY A 79 -14.51 -3.81 13.10
C GLY A 79 -13.84 -4.67 12.03
N TRP A 80 -12.98 -5.62 12.41
CA TRP A 80 -12.32 -6.54 11.49
C TRP A 80 -13.10 -7.86 11.34
N HIS A 81 -12.95 -8.49 10.18
CA HIS A 81 -13.62 -9.74 9.82
C HIS A 81 -12.74 -10.65 8.95
N SER A 82 -13.07 -11.93 8.92
CA SER A 82 -12.53 -12.93 8.00
C SER A 82 -13.67 -13.58 7.22
N TYR A 83 -13.33 -14.36 6.18
CA TYR A 83 -14.31 -14.82 5.20
C TYR A 83 -14.74 -16.27 5.40
N TRP A 84 -15.95 -16.53 4.92
CA TRP A 84 -16.50 -17.86 4.77
C TRP A 84 -15.94 -18.58 3.53
N GLN A 85 -16.28 -19.87 3.38
CA GLN A 85 -15.83 -20.70 2.25
C GLN A 85 -16.23 -20.09 0.90
N ASN A 86 -17.46 -19.60 0.78
CA ASN A 86 -17.80 -18.61 -0.24
C ASN A 86 -17.58 -17.22 0.39
N PRO A 87 -16.58 -16.45 -0.03
CA PRO A 87 -16.28 -15.17 0.59
C PRO A 87 -17.25 -14.04 0.20
N GLY A 88 -18.14 -14.26 -0.76
CA GLY A 88 -18.96 -13.22 -1.37
C GLY A 88 -18.22 -12.49 -2.49
N ASP A 89 -18.48 -11.20 -2.66
CA ASP A 89 -18.09 -10.46 -3.86
C ASP A 89 -16.59 -10.12 -3.96
N SER A 90 -15.85 -10.02 -2.85
CA SER A 90 -14.48 -9.48 -2.87
C SER A 90 -13.47 -10.09 -1.89
N GLY A 91 -13.74 -11.27 -1.32
CA GLY A 91 -12.89 -11.88 -0.27
C GLY A 91 -12.15 -13.16 -0.67
N LEU A 92 -11.45 -13.77 0.30
CA LEU A 92 -10.78 -15.07 0.14
C LEU A 92 -10.97 -15.96 1.38
N PRO A 93 -11.32 -17.25 1.21
CA PRO A 93 -11.56 -18.16 2.33
C PRO A 93 -10.27 -18.55 3.06
N THR A 94 -10.40 -18.86 4.34
CA THR A 94 -9.33 -19.45 5.15
C THR A 94 -8.91 -20.82 4.62
N ARG A 95 -7.60 -21.08 4.59
CA ARG A 95 -6.99 -22.35 4.18
C ARG A 95 -6.15 -22.94 5.30
N PHE A 96 -6.28 -24.24 5.50
CA PHE A 96 -5.49 -25.03 6.45
C PHE A 96 -4.52 -25.93 5.70
N ASP A 97 -3.22 -25.74 5.96
CA ASP A 97 -2.16 -26.63 5.50
C ASP A 97 -1.58 -27.36 6.74
N TRP A 98 -1.91 -28.64 6.90
CA TRP A 98 -1.50 -29.44 8.06
C TRP A 98 -0.18 -30.17 7.83
N THR A 99 0.68 -30.19 8.85
CA THR A 99 1.80 -31.12 8.98
C THR A 99 1.48 -32.08 10.12
N LEU A 100 1.31 -33.36 9.77
CA LEU A 100 0.83 -34.41 10.67
C LEU A 100 1.92 -35.49 10.85
N PRO A 101 1.93 -36.20 12.00
CA PRO A 101 2.78 -37.37 12.17
C PRO A 101 2.33 -38.51 11.25
N GLU A 102 3.21 -39.46 11.00
CA GLU A 102 2.94 -40.61 10.14
C GLU A 102 1.69 -41.37 10.61
N GLY A 103 0.82 -41.77 9.67
CA GLY A 103 -0.44 -42.45 9.96
C GLY A 103 -1.60 -41.55 10.44
N ALA A 104 -1.36 -40.28 10.75
CA ALA A 104 -2.41 -39.35 11.17
C ALA A 104 -3.15 -38.72 9.98
N ARG A 105 -4.41 -38.32 10.20
CA ARG A 105 -5.27 -37.73 9.15
C ARG A 105 -5.99 -36.47 9.64
N ALA A 106 -6.16 -35.50 8.75
CA ALA A 106 -6.97 -34.30 8.97
C ALA A 106 -8.16 -34.25 8.00
N GLY A 107 -9.32 -33.86 8.52
CA GLY A 107 -10.53 -33.59 7.74
C GLY A 107 -10.60 -32.14 7.24
N PRO A 108 -11.59 -31.81 6.39
CA PRO A 108 -11.81 -30.45 5.92
C PRO A 108 -12.27 -29.53 7.05
N ILE A 109 -12.18 -28.22 6.81
CA ILE A 109 -12.78 -27.21 7.69
C ILE A 109 -14.30 -27.41 7.71
N GLN A 110 -14.85 -27.50 8.91
CA GLN A 110 -16.29 -27.56 9.14
C GLN A 110 -16.79 -26.14 9.37
N TRP A 111 -17.35 -25.53 8.33
CA TRP A 111 -17.67 -24.11 8.31
C TRP A 111 -18.99 -23.80 9.03
N PRO A 112 -18.96 -23.02 10.13
CA PRO A 112 -20.20 -22.54 10.74
C PRO A 112 -20.98 -21.61 9.80
N VAL A 113 -22.27 -21.43 10.02
CA VAL A 113 -23.09 -20.48 9.26
C VAL A 113 -22.48 -19.07 9.29
N PRO A 114 -22.28 -18.43 8.12
CA PRO A 114 -21.67 -17.11 8.02
C PRO A 114 -22.66 -15.98 8.32
N GLU A 115 -22.13 -14.76 8.38
CA GLU A 115 -22.88 -13.51 8.40
C GLU A 115 -22.68 -12.76 7.08
N ARG A 116 -23.69 -11.97 6.68
CA ARG A 116 -23.54 -11.00 5.59
C ARG A 116 -22.83 -9.76 6.12
N LEU A 117 -21.78 -9.37 5.41
CA LEU A 117 -20.88 -8.27 5.75
C LEU A 117 -20.96 -7.22 4.64
N PRO A 118 -21.74 -6.15 4.82
CA PRO A 118 -21.80 -5.07 3.85
C PRO A 118 -20.42 -4.41 3.70
N PHE A 119 -19.96 -4.23 2.46
CA PHE A 119 -18.69 -3.58 2.15
C PHE A 119 -18.88 -2.64 0.95
N GLY A 120 -19.14 -1.36 1.23
CA GLY A 120 -19.49 -0.39 0.19
C GLY A 120 -20.82 -0.78 -0.49
N GLY A 121 -20.79 -0.97 -1.81
CA GLY A 121 -21.94 -1.47 -2.59
C GLY A 121 -21.99 -3.00 -2.74
N LEU A 122 -21.03 -3.73 -2.15
CA LEU A 122 -20.89 -5.18 -2.24
C LEU A 122 -21.30 -5.85 -0.93
N VAL A 123 -21.61 -7.15 -0.98
CA VAL A 123 -21.93 -7.97 0.19
C VAL A 123 -20.99 -9.17 0.26
N ASN A 124 -20.16 -9.18 1.29
CA ASN A 124 -19.26 -10.30 1.59
C ASN A 124 -19.91 -11.27 2.59
N LEU A 125 -19.43 -12.50 2.62
CA LEU A 125 -19.88 -13.53 3.56
C LEU A 125 -18.72 -13.94 4.46
N GLY A 126 -18.92 -13.85 5.77
CA GLY A 126 -17.82 -14.07 6.70
C GLY A 126 -18.19 -14.03 8.17
N TYR A 127 -17.21 -13.70 9.00
CA TYR A 127 -17.26 -13.80 10.45
C TYR A 127 -16.57 -12.62 11.12
N LYS A 128 -17.10 -12.20 12.27
CA LYS A 128 -16.55 -11.17 13.15
C LYS A 128 -16.32 -11.75 14.56
N ASN A 129 -15.65 -10.98 15.42
CA ASN A 129 -15.48 -11.29 16.84
C ASN A 129 -14.68 -12.60 17.06
N ASP A 130 -15.17 -13.52 17.90
CA ASP A 130 -14.53 -14.79 18.25
C ASP A 130 -15.05 -15.93 17.36
N LEU A 131 -14.23 -16.34 16.40
CA LEU A 131 -14.50 -17.40 15.45
C LEU A 131 -13.72 -18.66 15.81
N LEU A 132 -14.37 -19.82 15.78
CA LEU A 132 -13.69 -21.11 15.72
C LEU A 132 -13.99 -21.77 14.37
N LEU A 133 -12.93 -22.13 13.64
CA LEU A 133 -12.99 -22.96 12.43
C LEU A 133 -12.53 -24.38 12.79
N PRO A 134 -13.46 -25.30 13.12
CA PRO A 134 -13.14 -26.66 13.50
C PRO A 134 -12.75 -27.53 12.29
N ALA A 135 -11.88 -28.50 12.54
CA ALA A 135 -11.56 -29.61 11.66
C ALA A 135 -11.41 -30.87 12.53
N THR A 136 -11.52 -32.06 11.92
CA THR A 136 -11.29 -33.32 12.63
C THR A 136 -9.87 -33.80 12.43
N LEU A 137 -9.19 -34.20 13.50
CA LEU A 137 -7.92 -34.91 13.43
C LEU A 137 -8.10 -36.35 13.90
N THR A 138 -7.41 -37.29 13.26
CA THR A 138 -7.41 -38.71 13.64
C THR A 138 -6.00 -39.12 14.05
N VAL A 139 -5.89 -39.64 15.28
CA VAL A 139 -4.65 -40.16 15.86
C VAL A 139 -4.32 -41.52 15.23
N PRO A 140 -3.04 -41.82 14.93
CA PRO A 140 -2.63 -43.14 14.46
C PRO A 140 -3.05 -44.25 15.45
N ALA A 141 -3.44 -45.41 14.93
CA ALA A 141 -3.89 -46.54 15.75
C ALA A 141 -2.73 -47.20 16.53
N ASP A 142 -1.50 -47.05 16.04
CA ASP A 142 -0.25 -47.53 16.61
C ASP A 142 0.42 -46.52 17.56
N ALA A 143 -0.22 -45.38 17.82
CA ALA A 143 0.28 -44.41 18.80
C ALA A 143 0.39 -45.06 20.19
N MET A 144 1.52 -44.89 20.87
CA MET A 144 1.74 -45.49 22.19
C MET A 144 1.21 -44.58 23.31
N PRO A 145 0.42 -45.09 24.28
CA PRO A 145 0.11 -44.34 25.49
C PRO A 145 1.41 -43.87 26.19
N GLY A 146 1.46 -42.60 26.58
CA GLY A 146 2.67 -41.94 27.11
C GLY A 146 3.51 -41.20 26.05
N SER A 147 3.24 -41.41 24.76
CA SER A 147 3.81 -40.61 23.67
C SER A 147 3.06 -39.28 23.49
N ARG A 148 3.51 -38.45 22.54
CA ARG A 148 2.93 -37.14 22.24
C ARG A 148 2.44 -37.07 20.80
N PHE A 149 1.23 -36.55 20.62
CA PHE A 149 0.64 -36.25 19.31
C PHE A 149 0.84 -34.78 18.99
N ALA A 150 1.90 -34.49 18.24
CA ALA A 150 2.27 -33.15 17.82
C ALA A 150 1.85 -32.89 16.37
N VAL A 151 1.15 -31.80 16.12
CA VAL A 151 0.74 -31.34 14.79
C VAL A 151 1.03 -29.85 14.62
N THR A 152 1.32 -29.46 13.38
CA THR A 152 1.51 -28.06 13.01
C THR A 152 0.47 -27.67 11.96
N LEU A 153 -0.24 -26.57 12.20
CA LEU A 153 -1.15 -25.94 11.25
C LEU A 153 -0.51 -24.67 10.71
N ARG A 154 -0.33 -24.59 9.39
CA ARG A 154 -0.15 -23.32 8.70
C ARG A 154 -1.52 -22.83 8.22
N ALA A 155 -2.07 -21.84 8.92
CA ALA A 155 -3.32 -21.20 8.55
C ALA A 155 -3.03 -19.94 7.72
N ARG A 156 -3.77 -19.76 6.63
CA ARG A 156 -3.73 -18.56 5.78
C ARG A 156 -5.14 -18.03 5.59
N TRP A 157 -5.37 -16.76 5.84
CA TRP A 157 -6.68 -16.13 5.68
C TRP A 157 -6.54 -14.69 5.21
N LEU A 158 -7.65 -14.11 4.79
CA LEU A 158 -7.74 -12.68 4.49
C LEU A 158 -8.49 -12.00 5.65
N ILE A 159 -7.88 -10.98 6.25
CA ILE A 159 -8.52 -10.17 7.31
C ILE A 159 -8.83 -8.78 6.75
N CYS A 160 -10.07 -8.33 6.93
CA CYS A 160 -10.55 -7.09 6.34
C CYS A 160 -11.31 -6.22 7.33
N ALA A 161 -11.16 -4.91 7.17
CA ALA A 161 -12.06 -3.91 7.71
C ALA A 161 -12.47 -3.00 6.55
N ASP A 162 -11.64 -1.99 6.28
CA ASP A 162 -11.77 -1.07 5.13
C ASP A 162 -10.74 -1.34 4.04
N ILE A 163 -9.72 -2.08 4.44
CA ILE A 163 -8.66 -2.62 3.62
C ILE A 163 -8.59 -4.11 3.93
N CYS A 164 -8.18 -4.89 2.93
CA CYS A 164 -7.99 -6.31 3.05
C CYS A 164 -6.50 -6.66 3.07
N ILE A 165 -6.08 -7.38 4.10
CA ILE A 165 -4.68 -7.75 4.32
C ILE A 165 -4.58 -9.27 4.43
N PRO A 166 -3.76 -9.94 3.60
CA PRO A 166 -3.47 -11.36 3.79
C PRO A 166 -2.72 -11.57 5.11
N ASP A 167 -3.20 -12.48 5.94
CA ASP A 167 -2.57 -12.84 7.21
C ASP A 167 -2.32 -14.37 7.27
N GLN A 168 -1.35 -14.77 8.09
CA GLN A 168 -0.98 -16.17 8.24
C GLN A 168 -0.36 -16.44 9.61
N ALA A 169 -0.57 -17.65 10.12
CA ALA A 169 0.05 -18.11 11.35
C ALA A 169 0.50 -19.57 11.23
N MET A 170 1.59 -19.89 11.93
CA MET A 170 2.09 -21.25 12.09
C MET A 170 1.90 -21.66 13.55
N LEU A 171 0.95 -22.56 13.78
CA LEU A 171 0.45 -22.89 15.11
C LEU A 171 0.70 -24.37 15.40
N THR A 172 1.14 -24.68 16.61
CA THR A 172 1.43 -26.05 17.02
C THR A 172 0.47 -26.51 18.10
N LEU A 173 0.07 -27.78 18.03
CA LEU A 173 -0.75 -28.46 19.01
C LEU A 173 0.00 -29.73 19.39
N ASP A 174 0.21 -29.92 20.69
CA ASP A 174 0.96 -31.06 21.22
C ASP A 174 0.20 -31.66 22.40
N LEU A 175 -0.48 -32.79 22.13
CA LEU A 175 -1.36 -33.47 23.07
C LEU A 175 -0.74 -34.78 23.56
N PRO A 176 -0.78 -35.08 24.88
CA PRO A 176 -0.38 -36.39 25.38
C PRO A 176 -1.33 -37.49 24.91
N VAL A 177 -0.76 -38.64 24.53
CA VAL A 177 -1.52 -39.85 24.18
C VAL A 177 -1.77 -40.65 25.45
N ALA A 178 -3.03 -40.96 25.76
CA ALA A 178 -3.46 -41.69 26.95
C ALA A 178 -4.40 -42.86 26.58
N ALA A 179 -4.53 -43.83 27.48
CA ALA A 179 -5.46 -44.95 27.28
C ALA A 179 -6.93 -44.51 27.27
N THR A 180 -7.25 -43.43 27.99
CA THR A 180 -8.57 -42.82 28.02
C THR A 180 -8.44 -41.34 27.70
N PRO A 181 -9.13 -40.84 26.65
CA PRO A 181 -9.06 -39.44 26.28
C PRO A 181 -9.86 -38.59 27.26
N GLN A 182 -9.38 -37.37 27.51
CA GLN A 182 -10.03 -36.41 28.40
C GLN A 182 -10.41 -35.14 27.62
N PRO A 183 -11.62 -34.60 27.81
CA PRO A 183 -12.04 -33.36 27.16
C PRO A 183 -11.19 -32.18 27.66
N SER A 184 -11.00 -31.19 26.79
CA SER A 184 -10.34 -29.94 27.14
C SER A 184 -11.33 -28.91 27.68
N VAL A 185 -10.80 -27.81 28.20
CA VAL A 185 -11.61 -26.63 28.56
C VAL A 185 -12.32 -25.99 27.35
N GLU A 186 -11.85 -26.27 26.13
CA GLU A 186 -12.42 -25.73 24.89
C GLU A 186 -13.52 -26.62 24.29
N ALA A 187 -13.82 -27.79 24.89
CA ALA A 187 -14.84 -28.72 24.37
C ALA A 187 -16.21 -28.04 24.16
N GLY A 188 -16.62 -27.15 25.08
CA GLY A 188 -17.86 -26.37 24.94
C GLY A 188 -17.86 -25.43 23.73
N ARG A 189 -16.71 -24.85 23.38
CA ARG A 189 -16.57 -23.97 22.20
C ARG A 189 -16.70 -24.76 20.90
N PHE A 190 -16.14 -25.97 20.86
CA PHE A 190 -16.32 -26.88 19.72
C PHE A 190 -17.79 -27.29 19.58
N ALA A 191 -18.46 -27.68 20.66
CA ALA A 191 -19.88 -28.02 20.62
C ALA A 191 -20.73 -26.85 20.09
N ALA A 192 -20.46 -25.62 20.53
CA ALA A 192 -21.15 -24.43 20.04
C ALA A 192 -20.88 -24.11 18.56
N ALA A 193 -19.64 -24.27 18.10
CA ALA A 193 -19.28 -24.06 16.70
C ALA A 193 -19.90 -25.11 15.78
N LEU A 194 -19.83 -26.39 16.18
CA LEU A 194 -20.37 -27.53 15.43
C LEU A 194 -21.90 -27.50 15.32
N ALA A 195 -22.60 -27.03 16.36
CA ALA A 195 -24.05 -26.82 16.31
C ALA A 195 -24.49 -25.81 15.23
N ARG A 196 -23.57 -24.93 14.80
CA ARG A 196 -23.81 -23.96 13.72
C ARG A 196 -23.30 -24.43 12.35
N VAL A 197 -22.72 -25.62 12.24
CA VAL A 197 -22.29 -26.16 10.95
C VAL A 197 -23.51 -26.72 10.21
N PRO A 198 -23.77 -26.29 8.95
CA PRO A 198 -24.89 -26.81 8.18
C PRO A 198 -24.82 -28.31 7.96
N GLN A 199 -25.92 -29.01 8.21
CA GLN A 199 -26.03 -30.45 7.99
C GLN A 199 -26.54 -30.75 6.59
N PRO A 200 -26.06 -31.80 5.91
CA PRO A 200 -26.61 -32.20 4.61
C PRO A 200 -28.11 -32.44 4.68
N ALA A 201 -28.87 -31.89 3.73
CA ALA A 201 -30.30 -32.12 3.62
C ALA A 201 -30.57 -33.60 3.27
N PRO A 202 -31.46 -34.30 3.99
CA PRO A 202 -31.59 -35.76 3.88
C PRO A 202 -32.25 -36.24 2.57
N ALA A 203 -33.11 -35.44 1.93
CA ALA A 203 -33.79 -35.81 0.68
C ALA A 203 -34.44 -34.60 -0.04
N TRP A 204 -33.82 -33.42 -0.01
CA TRP A 204 -34.40 -32.24 -0.67
C TRP A 204 -34.02 -32.20 -2.14
N GLY A 205 -35.03 -31.98 -2.99
CA GLY A 205 -34.84 -31.68 -4.40
C GLY A 205 -34.90 -30.17 -4.63
N GLY A 206 -34.33 -29.70 -5.72
CA GLY A 206 -34.57 -28.32 -6.12
C GLY A 206 -33.98 -27.97 -7.47
N LEU A 207 -34.50 -26.88 -8.02
CA LEU A 207 -34.16 -26.33 -9.31
C LEU A 207 -33.71 -24.89 -9.11
N THR A 208 -32.55 -24.55 -9.67
CA THR A 208 -32.06 -23.17 -9.80
C THR A 208 -32.08 -22.83 -11.29
N ARG A 209 -32.92 -21.88 -11.68
CA ARG A 209 -33.16 -21.54 -13.08
C ARG A 209 -32.97 -20.05 -13.31
N ARG A 210 -32.28 -19.71 -14.39
CA ARG A 210 -32.22 -18.31 -14.84
C ARG A 210 -33.49 -17.90 -15.57
N SER A 211 -34.07 -16.77 -15.19
CA SER A 211 -35.19 -16.11 -15.85
C SER A 211 -34.89 -14.62 -16.11
N GLU A 212 -35.81 -13.91 -16.77
CA GLU A 212 -35.67 -12.45 -16.99
C GLU A 212 -35.70 -11.66 -15.66
N ALA A 213 -36.29 -12.22 -14.61
CA ALA A 213 -36.37 -11.59 -13.29
C ALA A 213 -35.13 -11.84 -12.41
N GLY A 214 -34.22 -12.73 -12.82
CA GLY A 214 -33.03 -13.11 -12.06
C GLY A 214 -32.82 -14.62 -12.01
N ILE A 215 -32.34 -15.12 -10.87
CA ILE A 215 -32.19 -16.54 -10.58
C ILE A 215 -33.36 -16.99 -9.71
N GLU A 216 -34.24 -17.77 -10.30
CA GLU A 216 -35.39 -18.38 -9.62
C GLU A 216 -34.97 -19.71 -9.01
N VAL A 217 -35.26 -19.88 -7.72
CA VAL A 217 -34.93 -21.11 -7.00
C VAL A 217 -36.19 -21.70 -6.40
N ALA A 218 -36.36 -23.00 -6.59
CA ALA A 218 -37.44 -23.79 -6.02
C ALA A 218 -36.85 -24.99 -5.27
N ILE A 219 -37.20 -25.15 -4.00
CA ILE A 219 -36.68 -26.21 -3.12
C ILE A 219 -37.83 -27.00 -2.51
N GLU A 220 -37.83 -28.30 -2.76
CA GLU A 220 -38.84 -29.26 -2.32
C GLU A 220 -38.36 -30.02 -1.08
N GLY A 221 -39.29 -30.33 -0.17
CA GLY A 221 -39.01 -31.08 1.06
C GLY A 221 -38.49 -30.24 2.23
N ALA A 222 -38.18 -28.96 2.03
CA ALA A 222 -37.68 -28.06 3.06
C ALA A 222 -38.72 -27.65 4.12
N ALA A 223 -40.03 -27.73 3.79
CA ALA A 223 -41.11 -27.33 4.68
C ALA A 223 -41.07 -28.05 6.04
N ALA A 224 -40.84 -29.36 6.05
CA ALA A 224 -40.81 -30.15 7.27
C ALA A 224 -39.76 -29.67 8.30
N ALA A 225 -38.67 -29.05 7.84
CA ALA A 225 -37.59 -28.57 8.71
C ALA A 225 -37.65 -27.06 9.00
N LEU A 226 -38.25 -26.26 8.12
CA LEU A 226 -38.17 -24.79 8.18
C LEU A 226 -39.54 -24.09 8.31
N THR A 227 -40.66 -24.81 8.18
CA THR A 227 -41.99 -24.22 8.42
C THR A 227 -42.14 -23.84 9.90
N GLY A 228 -42.59 -22.60 10.16
CA GLY A 228 -42.73 -22.06 11.52
C GLY A 228 -41.49 -21.35 12.06
N MET A 229 -40.39 -21.31 11.29
CA MET A 229 -39.24 -20.46 11.60
C MET A 229 -39.60 -18.97 11.49
N ALA A 230 -39.02 -18.16 12.36
CA ALA A 230 -39.24 -16.71 12.38
C ALA A 230 -38.56 -16.02 11.18
N ARG A 231 -37.42 -16.55 10.72
CA ARG A 231 -36.69 -16.07 9.54
C ARG A 231 -35.98 -17.22 8.85
N ILE A 232 -35.89 -17.17 7.53
CA ILE A 232 -35.08 -18.10 6.73
C ILE A 232 -34.06 -17.28 5.96
N ASP A 233 -32.78 -17.45 6.28
CA ASP A 233 -31.68 -16.87 5.53
C ASP A 233 -31.13 -17.88 4.53
N VAL A 234 -30.81 -17.40 3.33
CA VAL A 234 -30.26 -18.22 2.24
C VAL A 234 -28.85 -17.73 1.93
N PHE A 235 -27.89 -18.65 1.82
CA PHE A 235 -26.52 -18.34 1.43
C PHE A 235 -26.13 -19.21 0.22
N PRO A 236 -25.67 -18.62 -0.88
CA PRO A 236 -25.10 -19.39 -1.97
C PRO A 236 -23.73 -19.93 -1.53
N LEU A 237 -23.50 -21.24 -1.70
CA LEU A 237 -22.16 -21.81 -1.53
C LEU A 237 -21.42 -21.84 -2.87
N SER A 238 -22.14 -22.01 -3.98
CA SER A 238 -21.58 -21.83 -5.32
C SER A 238 -21.35 -20.33 -5.61
N PRO A 239 -20.11 -19.90 -5.84
CA PRO A 239 -19.79 -18.48 -6.04
C PRO A 239 -20.28 -17.99 -7.41
N GLN A 240 -20.42 -16.66 -7.54
CA GLN A 240 -20.67 -15.96 -8.81
C GLN A 240 -21.98 -16.31 -9.56
N VAL A 241 -22.90 -17.05 -8.94
CA VAL A 241 -24.20 -17.37 -9.55
C VAL A 241 -25.25 -16.27 -9.29
N VAL A 242 -25.31 -15.80 -8.05
CA VAL A 242 -26.30 -14.82 -7.57
C VAL A 242 -25.61 -13.69 -6.83
N ALA A 243 -26.23 -12.52 -6.80
CA ALA A 243 -25.80 -11.42 -5.95
C ALA A 243 -25.95 -11.81 -4.47
N ASN A 244 -24.97 -11.50 -3.63
CA ASN A 244 -24.94 -11.90 -2.22
C ASN A 244 -25.89 -11.09 -1.30
N THR A 245 -27.00 -10.60 -1.85
CA THR A 245 -27.99 -9.76 -1.16
C THR A 245 -28.89 -10.57 -0.22
N VAL A 246 -29.63 -9.85 0.64
CA VAL A 246 -30.69 -10.44 1.46
C VAL A 246 -31.92 -10.64 0.57
N ILE A 247 -32.60 -11.77 0.74
CA ILE A 247 -33.81 -12.12 0.00
C ILE A 247 -34.87 -12.67 0.96
N ASP A 248 -36.14 -12.51 0.58
CA ASP A 248 -37.26 -13.12 1.26
C ASP A 248 -37.56 -14.47 0.61
N ALA A 249 -37.26 -15.56 1.33
CA ALA A 249 -37.65 -16.90 0.92
C ALA A 249 -38.99 -17.28 1.56
N ALA A 250 -39.96 -17.70 0.75
CA ALA A 250 -41.30 -18.03 1.22
C ALA A 250 -41.75 -19.40 0.71
N PHE A 251 -42.52 -20.10 1.53
CA PHE A 251 -43.18 -21.33 1.12
C PHE A 251 -44.45 -21.01 0.34
N ASP A 252 -44.63 -21.67 -0.80
CA ASP A 252 -45.91 -21.64 -1.51
C ASP A 252 -46.95 -22.57 -0.87
N ALA A 253 -48.17 -22.56 -1.39
CA ALA A 253 -49.28 -23.39 -0.89
C ALA A 253 -49.01 -24.91 -1.02
N SER A 254 -48.07 -25.31 -1.89
CA SER A 254 -47.64 -26.71 -2.03
C SER A 254 -46.47 -27.08 -1.10
N GLY A 255 -45.98 -26.15 -0.29
CA GLY A 255 -44.86 -26.37 0.63
C GLY A 255 -43.48 -26.33 -0.05
N VAL A 256 -43.37 -25.78 -1.26
CA VAL A 256 -42.09 -25.56 -1.95
C VAL A 256 -41.54 -24.19 -1.54
N LEU A 257 -40.29 -24.14 -1.10
CA LEU A 257 -39.61 -22.89 -0.80
C LEU A 257 -39.19 -22.23 -2.10
N ARG A 258 -39.72 -21.04 -2.39
CA ARG A 258 -39.41 -20.28 -3.60
C ARG A 258 -38.81 -18.94 -3.25
N PHE A 259 -37.82 -18.54 -4.04
CA PHE A 259 -37.25 -17.21 -4.00
C PHE A 259 -36.64 -16.83 -5.35
N VAL A 260 -36.51 -15.53 -5.58
CA VAL A 260 -35.81 -14.98 -6.73
C VAL A 260 -34.65 -14.16 -6.19
N GLN A 261 -33.46 -14.42 -6.71
CA GLN A 261 -32.26 -13.69 -6.33
C GLN A 261 -31.69 -12.96 -7.55
N PRO A 262 -31.23 -11.71 -7.41
CA PRO A 262 -30.59 -11.01 -8.50
C PRO A 262 -29.37 -11.78 -9.01
N LEU A 263 -29.13 -11.66 -10.32
CA LEU A 263 -27.93 -12.23 -10.95
C LEU A 263 -26.67 -11.60 -10.34
N SER A 264 -25.62 -12.38 -10.18
CA SER A 264 -24.31 -11.84 -9.80
C SER A 264 -23.78 -10.90 -10.90
N ASP A 265 -23.20 -9.76 -10.52
CA ASP A 265 -22.47 -8.89 -11.45
C ASP A 265 -21.29 -9.61 -12.13
N PHE A 266 -20.81 -10.70 -11.52
CA PHE A 266 -19.73 -11.55 -12.00
C PHE A 266 -20.23 -12.88 -12.62
N TYR A 267 -21.49 -12.96 -13.03
CA TYR A 267 -22.06 -14.19 -13.58
C TYR A 267 -21.36 -14.63 -14.87
N ALA A 268 -20.73 -15.81 -14.82
CA ALA A 268 -20.00 -16.40 -15.93
C ALA A 268 -20.73 -17.59 -16.58
N GLY A 269 -21.92 -17.94 -16.10
CA GLY A 269 -22.71 -19.08 -16.57
C GLY A 269 -23.26 -19.93 -15.43
N MET A 270 -24.30 -20.72 -15.73
CA MET A 270 -24.95 -21.60 -14.76
C MET A 270 -24.17 -22.91 -14.59
N PRO A 271 -23.72 -23.26 -13.37
CA PRO A 271 -23.19 -24.59 -13.07
C PRO A 271 -24.29 -25.65 -13.18
N SER A 272 -23.92 -26.91 -13.48
CA SER A 272 -24.88 -28.03 -13.51
C SER A 272 -25.53 -28.30 -12.14
N GLU A 273 -24.82 -27.98 -11.06
CA GLU A 273 -25.32 -28.02 -9.70
C GLU A 273 -25.00 -26.70 -8.97
N VAL A 274 -26.01 -26.13 -8.33
CA VAL A 274 -25.86 -24.96 -7.45
C VAL A 274 -26.05 -25.42 -6.01
N VAL A 275 -25.08 -25.10 -5.16
CA VAL A 275 -25.09 -25.50 -3.75
C VAL A 275 -25.55 -24.33 -2.89
N TRP A 276 -26.48 -24.61 -1.99
CA TRP A 276 -27.12 -23.64 -1.11
C TRP A 276 -27.00 -24.03 0.35
N VAL A 277 -26.97 -23.02 1.22
CA VAL A 277 -27.14 -23.16 2.66
C VAL A 277 -28.41 -22.43 3.07
N LEU A 278 -29.38 -23.17 3.61
CA LEU A 278 -30.59 -22.63 4.21
C LEU A 278 -30.45 -22.59 5.72
N VAL A 279 -30.79 -21.46 6.32
CA VAL A 279 -30.67 -21.23 7.76
C VAL A 279 -32.01 -20.75 8.28
N GLY A 280 -32.71 -21.61 9.02
CA GLY A 280 -33.91 -21.23 9.75
C GLY A 280 -33.57 -20.74 11.15
N HIS A 281 -34.13 -19.60 11.52
CA HIS A 281 -34.04 -19.01 12.84
C HIS A 281 -35.34 -19.20 13.59
N ALA A 282 -35.31 -19.89 14.72
CA ALA A 282 -36.45 -20.05 15.61
C ALA A 282 -36.63 -18.82 16.50
N ALA A 283 -37.86 -18.58 16.98
CA ALA A 283 -38.19 -17.41 17.79
C ALA A 283 -37.49 -17.40 19.17
N ASP A 284 -37.08 -18.57 19.67
CA ASP A 284 -36.34 -18.76 20.92
C ASP A 284 -34.81 -18.63 20.75
N GLY A 285 -34.33 -18.33 19.55
CA GLY A 285 -32.90 -18.23 19.22
C GLY A 285 -32.27 -19.54 18.72
N GLY A 286 -33.03 -20.62 18.58
CA GLY A 286 -32.58 -21.86 17.92
C GLY A 286 -32.23 -21.64 16.45
N LEU A 287 -31.28 -22.42 15.93
CA LEU A 287 -30.82 -22.32 14.54
C LEU A 287 -30.78 -23.71 13.90
N HIS A 288 -31.42 -23.85 12.74
CA HIS A 288 -31.39 -25.06 11.93
C HIS A 288 -30.80 -24.73 10.57
N ALA A 289 -29.61 -25.28 10.28
CA ALA A 289 -28.89 -24.99 9.05
C ALA A 289 -28.71 -26.26 8.21
N HIS A 290 -29.05 -26.17 6.93
CA HIS A 290 -28.98 -27.28 6.00
C HIS A 290 -28.27 -26.91 4.71
N THR A 291 -27.41 -27.80 4.22
CA THR A 291 -26.77 -27.72 2.90
C THR A 291 -27.55 -28.56 1.90
N LEU A 292 -27.86 -28.01 0.73
CA LEU A 292 -28.50 -28.76 -0.36
C LEU A 292 -27.88 -28.44 -1.73
N ARG A 293 -28.16 -29.31 -2.70
CA ARG A 293 -27.77 -29.14 -4.11
C ARG A 293 -29.02 -29.06 -4.96
N THR A 294 -29.06 -28.10 -5.87
CA THR A 294 -30.14 -27.96 -6.85
C THR A 294 -29.58 -28.12 -8.25
N VAL A 295 -30.39 -28.62 -9.18
CA VAL A 295 -30.05 -28.68 -10.60
C VAL A 295 -30.03 -27.26 -11.17
N GLY A 296 -28.97 -26.91 -11.90
CA GLY A 296 -28.85 -25.61 -12.56
C GLY A 296 -29.32 -25.66 -14.01
N GLU A 297 -30.23 -24.75 -14.38
CA GLU A 297 -30.74 -24.60 -15.75
C GLU A 297 -30.61 -23.16 -16.24
N ASP A 298 -30.01 -22.97 -17.41
CA ASP A 298 -29.96 -21.67 -18.10
C ASP A 298 -30.73 -21.74 -19.43
N PRO A 299 -32.06 -21.52 -19.42
CA PRO A 299 -32.87 -21.52 -20.64
C PRO A 299 -32.63 -20.28 -21.52
N LEU A 300 -32.02 -19.23 -20.97
CA LEU A 300 -31.71 -17.99 -21.70
C LEU A 300 -30.39 -18.09 -22.48
N GLY A 301 -29.66 -19.19 -22.31
CA GLY A 301 -28.38 -19.42 -22.97
C GLY A 301 -27.21 -18.65 -22.31
N PRO A 302 -26.01 -18.70 -22.90
CA PRO A 302 -24.86 -17.96 -22.40
C PRO A 302 -25.22 -16.47 -22.25
N PRO A 303 -24.68 -15.77 -21.23
CA PRO A 303 -25.04 -14.38 -20.94
C PRO A 303 -24.95 -13.49 -22.18
N PRO A 304 -25.85 -12.49 -22.35
CA PRO A 304 -25.75 -11.55 -23.45
C PRO A 304 -24.36 -10.92 -23.42
N GLU A 305 -23.66 -10.95 -24.55
CA GLU A 305 -22.40 -10.22 -24.71
C GLU A 305 -22.62 -8.78 -24.22
N PRO A 306 -21.82 -8.27 -23.26
CA PRO A 306 -21.84 -6.85 -22.96
C PRO A 306 -21.58 -6.11 -24.26
N ALA A 307 -22.43 -5.13 -24.58
CA ALA A 307 -22.32 -4.29 -25.77
C ALA A 307 -20.85 -3.90 -25.97
N VAL A 308 -20.28 -4.41 -27.05
CA VAL A 308 -18.88 -4.30 -27.42
C VAL A 308 -18.51 -2.82 -27.55
N GLN A 309 -17.92 -2.24 -26.50
CA GLN A 309 -16.84 -1.28 -26.70
C GLN A 309 -15.63 -2.10 -27.13
N SER A 310 -15.42 -2.20 -28.44
CA SER A 310 -14.19 -2.62 -29.13
C SER A 310 -13.28 -3.66 -28.45
N ALA A 311 -13.42 -4.91 -28.90
CA ALA A 311 -12.44 -6.01 -28.95
C ALA A 311 -11.99 -6.70 -27.63
N PRO A 312 -11.72 -8.04 -27.65
CA PRO A 312 -11.68 -8.88 -26.45
C PRO A 312 -10.28 -8.99 -25.77
N PRO A 313 -10.21 -9.27 -24.45
CA PRO A 313 -8.98 -9.31 -23.66
C PRO A 313 -8.29 -10.70 -23.68
N PRO A 314 -7.00 -10.75 -23.33
CA PRO A 314 -6.63 -11.40 -22.06
C PRO A 314 -5.60 -10.50 -21.35
N VAL A 315 -5.64 -10.28 -20.04
CA VAL A 315 -5.66 -11.33 -19.02
C VAL A 315 -6.14 -10.73 -17.69
N ALA A 316 -7.31 -11.15 -17.21
CA ALA A 316 -7.81 -10.91 -15.86
C ALA A 316 -8.28 -12.26 -15.34
N SER A 317 -7.45 -13.03 -14.64
CA SER A 317 -7.40 -13.00 -13.19
C SER A 317 -6.06 -12.55 -12.63
N ALA A 318 -5.78 -11.25 -12.72
CA ALA A 318 -4.94 -10.63 -11.72
C ALA A 318 -5.78 -10.58 -10.45
N VAL A 319 -5.43 -11.36 -9.42
CA VAL A 319 -5.82 -10.97 -8.05
C VAL A 319 -4.99 -9.72 -7.73
N ALA A 320 -5.40 -8.60 -8.31
CA ALA A 320 -5.24 -7.32 -7.65
C ALA A 320 -6.06 -7.48 -6.37
N VAL A 321 -5.40 -7.54 -5.21
CA VAL A 321 -6.07 -7.13 -3.98
C VAL A 321 -6.57 -5.74 -4.30
N PRO A 322 -7.89 -5.51 -4.40
CA PRO A 322 -8.33 -4.17 -4.58
C PRO A 322 -7.99 -3.50 -3.25
N VAL A 323 -7.00 -2.61 -3.27
CA VAL A 323 -7.02 -1.50 -2.32
C VAL A 323 -8.22 -0.69 -2.76
N ILE A 324 -9.42 -1.16 -2.40
CA ILE A 324 -10.56 -0.29 -2.29
C ILE A 324 -10.18 0.55 -1.09
N GLU A 325 -9.50 1.66 -1.36
CA GLU A 325 -9.78 2.85 -0.59
C GLU A 325 -11.31 2.89 -0.54
N ARG A 326 -11.91 2.79 0.66
CA ARG A 326 -13.23 3.40 0.89
C ARG A 326 -13.30 4.65 0.02
N PRO A 327 -14.44 5.06 -0.56
CA PRO A 327 -14.53 6.42 -1.04
C PRO A 327 -14.17 7.26 0.19
N LEU A 328 -12.92 7.71 0.25
CA LEU A 328 -12.45 8.60 1.29
C LEU A 328 -13.39 9.74 1.03
N GLY A 329 -14.38 9.92 1.90
CA GLY A 329 -15.43 10.91 1.67
C GLY A 329 -14.68 12.17 1.27
N LEU A 330 -15.10 12.86 0.21
CA LEU A 330 -14.30 13.92 -0.42
C LEU A 330 -13.61 14.84 0.61
N GLY A 331 -14.27 15.12 1.74
CA GLY A 331 -13.69 15.79 2.91
C GLY A 331 -12.39 15.18 3.48
N LEU A 332 -12.26 13.85 3.61
CA LEU A 332 -11.04 13.18 4.05
C LEU A 332 -9.92 13.27 3.01
N VAL A 333 -10.21 13.16 1.70
CA VAL A 333 -9.22 13.42 0.63
C VAL A 333 -8.72 14.86 0.72
N LEU A 334 -9.65 15.82 0.84
CA LEU A 334 -9.32 17.24 0.98
C LEU A 334 -8.55 17.52 2.28
N LEU A 335 -8.85 16.80 3.37
CA LEU A 335 -8.11 16.90 4.62
C LEU A 335 -6.67 16.40 4.46
N PHE A 336 -6.46 15.25 3.82
CA PHE A 336 -5.11 14.74 3.53
C PHE A 336 -4.36 15.66 2.56
N ALA A 337 -5.04 16.24 1.57
CA ALA A 337 -4.46 17.25 0.69
C ALA A 337 -4.06 18.51 1.46
N LEU A 338 -4.89 18.98 2.39
CA LEU A 338 -4.58 20.11 3.27
C LEU A 338 -3.37 19.80 4.17
N LEU A 339 -3.35 18.63 4.82
CA LEU A 339 -2.23 18.17 5.64
C LEU A 339 -0.95 18.02 4.81
N GLY A 340 -1.06 17.50 3.59
CA GLY A 340 0.03 17.43 2.61
C GLY A 340 0.59 18.81 2.29
N GLY A 341 -0.28 19.80 2.06
CA GLY A 341 0.10 21.19 1.85
C GLY A 341 0.86 21.79 3.03
N ILE A 342 0.39 21.52 4.26
CA ILE A 342 1.09 21.92 5.48
C ILE A 342 2.48 21.28 5.53
N LEU A 343 2.58 19.98 5.22
CA LEU A 343 3.84 19.23 5.21
C LEU A 343 4.85 19.78 4.18
N LEU A 344 4.41 20.34 3.05
CA LEU A 344 5.30 20.96 2.06
C LEU A 344 6.15 22.11 2.66
N ASN A 345 5.67 22.76 3.72
CA ASN A 345 6.44 23.79 4.44
C ASN A 345 7.68 23.21 5.17
N LEU A 346 7.67 21.92 5.48
CA LEU A 346 8.76 21.22 6.16
C LEU A 346 9.83 20.72 5.18
N MET A 347 9.57 20.78 3.87
CA MET A 347 10.53 20.35 2.86
C MET A 347 11.69 21.34 2.74
N PRO A 348 12.93 20.86 2.63
CA PRO A 348 14.12 21.70 2.71
C PRO A 348 14.23 22.72 1.56
N CYS A 349 13.53 22.55 0.44
CA CYS A 349 13.54 23.52 -0.67
C CYS A 349 12.58 24.70 -0.48
N VAL A 350 11.53 24.54 0.32
CA VAL A 350 10.49 25.58 0.53
C VAL A 350 10.76 26.39 1.79
N PHE A 351 11.31 25.71 2.81
CA PHE A 351 11.61 26.30 4.12
C PHE A 351 12.42 27.60 4.05
N PRO A 352 13.45 27.75 3.18
CA PRO A 352 14.25 28.97 3.19
C PRO A 352 13.46 30.20 2.72
N VAL A 353 12.68 30.08 1.65
CA VAL A 353 11.84 31.18 1.13
C VAL A 353 10.77 31.57 2.16
N LEU A 354 10.16 30.58 2.79
CA LEU A 354 9.16 30.76 3.86
C LEU A 354 9.75 31.43 5.10
N ALA A 355 10.93 31.02 5.56
CA ALA A 355 11.55 31.57 6.76
C ALA A 355 11.86 33.07 6.60
N PHE A 356 12.43 33.49 5.46
CA PHE A 356 12.73 34.89 5.21
C PHE A 356 11.48 35.77 5.11
N LYS A 357 10.45 35.33 4.36
CA LYS A 357 9.20 36.08 4.24
C LYS A 357 8.36 36.03 5.52
N GLY A 358 8.36 34.89 6.21
CA GLY A 358 7.68 34.68 7.49
C GLY A 358 8.22 35.58 8.58
N LEU A 359 9.54 35.75 8.67
CA LEU A 359 10.14 36.74 9.57
C LEU A 359 9.79 38.18 9.16
N ALA A 360 9.78 38.53 7.87
CA ALA A 360 9.39 39.86 7.41
C ALA A 360 7.92 40.20 7.73
N ILE A 361 7.02 39.21 7.63
CA ILE A 361 5.61 39.34 8.01
C ILE A 361 5.47 39.41 9.54
N ALA A 362 6.18 38.55 10.29
CA ALA A 362 6.11 38.49 11.75
C ALA A 362 6.66 39.75 12.46
N GLN A 363 7.50 40.55 11.79
CA GLN A 363 8.04 41.80 12.33
C GLN A 363 7.05 42.98 12.33
N GLY A 364 5.84 42.81 11.76
CA GLY A 364 4.68 43.68 12.00
C GLY A 364 4.72 45.04 11.30
N GLY A 365 4.07 45.13 10.14
CA GLY A 365 3.82 46.39 9.42
C GLY A 365 2.32 46.58 9.13
N PRO A 366 1.85 47.80 8.79
CA PRO A 366 0.43 48.12 8.60
C PRO A 366 -0.27 47.32 7.48
N SER A 367 0.48 46.71 6.56
CA SER A 367 -0.04 45.88 5.46
C SER A 367 0.22 44.37 5.63
N GLN A 368 0.60 43.90 6.83
CA GLN A 368 0.97 42.50 7.10
C GLN A 368 -0.09 41.48 6.64
N HIS A 369 -1.36 41.68 7.00
CA HIS A 369 -2.46 40.79 6.61
C HIS A 369 -2.66 40.77 5.08
N ARG A 370 -2.55 41.94 4.44
CA ARG A 370 -2.73 42.08 2.99
C ARG A 370 -1.62 41.35 2.23
N HIS A 371 -0.37 41.47 2.68
CA HIS A 371 0.74 40.72 2.10
C HIS A 371 0.56 39.20 2.27
N ALA A 372 0.06 38.72 3.41
CA ALA A 372 -0.21 37.29 3.61
C ALA A 372 -1.35 36.77 2.70
N LEU A 373 -2.41 37.56 2.50
CA LEU A 373 -3.51 37.23 1.60
C LEU A 373 -3.05 37.21 0.13
N LEU A 374 -2.25 38.19 -0.29
CA LEU A 374 -1.72 38.23 -1.66
C LEU A 374 -0.73 37.10 -1.93
N TYR A 375 0.10 36.74 -0.95
CA TYR A 375 0.94 35.54 -1.00
C TYR A 375 0.11 34.28 -1.18
N THR A 376 -0.97 34.13 -0.41
CA THR A 376 -1.92 33.02 -0.53
C THR A 376 -2.58 32.99 -1.92
N ALA A 377 -3.00 34.15 -2.43
CA ALA A 377 -3.58 34.26 -3.77
C ALA A 377 -2.59 33.82 -4.86
N GLY A 378 -1.31 34.17 -4.73
CA GLY A 378 -0.25 33.71 -5.64
C GLY A 378 -0.12 32.18 -5.65
N ILE A 379 -0.13 31.55 -4.48
CA ILE A 379 -0.11 30.08 -4.35
C ILE A 379 -1.33 29.45 -5.02
N LEU A 380 -2.54 29.94 -4.72
CA LEU A 380 -3.77 29.37 -5.24
C LEU A 380 -3.87 29.52 -6.77
N VAL A 381 -3.51 30.69 -7.32
CA VAL A 381 -3.49 30.91 -8.76
C VAL A 381 -2.47 29.97 -9.44
N ALA A 382 -1.28 29.80 -8.86
CA ALA A 382 -0.27 28.90 -9.42
C ALA A 382 -0.72 27.44 -9.42
N PHE A 383 -1.29 26.93 -8.32
CA PHE A 383 -1.81 25.56 -8.26
C PHE A 383 -3.02 25.34 -9.15
N LEU A 384 -3.94 26.31 -9.25
CA LEU A 384 -5.09 26.23 -10.16
C LEU A 384 -4.65 26.26 -11.63
N ALA A 385 -3.67 27.10 -11.98
CA ALA A 385 -3.11 27.13 -13.33
C ALA A 385 -2.42 25.80 -13.67
N LEU A 386 -1.69 25.22 -12.72
CA LEU A 386 -1.06 23.90 -12.89
C LEU A 386 -2.11 22.79 -13.04
N ALA A 387 -3.14 22.77 -12.20
CA ALA A 387 -4.26 21.82 -12.30
C ALA A 387 -4.98 21.94 -13.64
N GLY A 388 -5.27 23.18 -14.07
CA GLY A 388 -5.93 23.45 -15.36
C GLY A 388 -5.09 22.99 -16.55
N LEU A 389 -3.79 23.25 -16.52
CA LEU A 389 -2.86 22.78 -17.55
C LEU A 389 -2.83 21.25 -17.62
N LEU A 390 -2.76 20.56 -16.48
CA LEU A 390 -2.74 19.10 -16.43
C LEU A 390 -4.05 18.47 -16.91
N VAL A 391 -5.20 19.04 -16.53
CA VAL A 391 -6.52 18.58 -17.01
C VAL A 391 -6.67 18.83 -18.51
N ALA A 392 -6.20 19.96 -19.03
CA ALA A 392 -6.23 20.26 -20.46
C ALA A 392 -5.35 19.30 -21.28
N LEU A 393 -4.14 18.99 -20.79
CA LEU A 393 -3.24 18.03 -21.44
C LEU A 393 -3.77 16.58 -21.35
N ARG A 394 -4.49 16.22 -20.28
CA ARG A 394 -5.18 14.92 -20.21
C ARG A 394 -6.25 14.78 -21.30
N ALA A 395 -6.94 15.86 -21.64
CA ALA A 395 -7.95 15.85 -22.69
C ALA A 395 -7.38 15.55 -24.09
N THR A 396 -6.07 15.73 -24.29
CA THR A 396 -5.38 15.39 -25.55
C THR A 396 -4.89 13.93 -25.59
N GLY A 397 -5.19 13.11 -24.57
CA GLY A 397 -4.84 11.68 -24.54
C GLY A 397 -3.40 11.38 -24.12
N GLU A 398 -2.62 12.39 -23.75
CA GLU A 398 -1.26 12.23 -23.23
C GLU A 398 -1.31 11.69 -21.79
N ALA A 399 -0.80 10.47 -21.58
CA ALA A 399 -0.66 9.86 -20.25
C ALA A 399 0.50 10.53 -19.50
N LEU A 400 0.26 11.74 -19.00
CA LEU A 400 1.26 12.50 -18.26
C LEU A 400 1.37 12.00 -16.82
N GLY A 401 2.45 11.29 -16.53
CA GLY A 401 2.85 10.93 -15.17
C GLY A 401 3.39 12.11 -14.37
N TRP A 402 3.09 12.14 -13.07
CA TRP A 402 3.72 13.11 -12.17
C TRP A 402 5.22 12.82 -12.09
N GLY A 403 6.05 13.74 -12.60
CA GLY A 403 7.50 13.56 -12.73
C GLY A 403 8.01 13.48 -14.17
N PHE A 404 7.15 13.52 -15.19
CA PHE A 404 7.55 13.54 -16.62
C PHE A 404 8.60 14.62 -16.95
N GLN A 405 8.57 15.74 -16.22
CA GLN A 405 9.52 16.84 -16.37
C GLN A 405 10.97 16.36 -16.14
N LEU A 406 11.17 15.38 -15.24
CA LEU A 406 12.48 14.79 -14.97
C LEU A 406 12.97 13.87 -16.09
N GLN A 407 12.17 13.52 -17.08
CA GLN A 407 12.62 12.82 -18.30
C GLN A 407 13.26 13.78 -19.32
N THR A 408 13.13 15.10 -19.13
CA THR A 408 13.69 16.10 -20.05
C THR A 408 15.05 16.61 -19.56
N PRO A 409 16.17 16.32 -20.26
CA PRO A 409 17.53 16.62 -19.77
C PRO A 409 17.78 18.10 -19.48
N TRP A 410 17.30 19.01 -20.34
CA TRP A 410 17.47 20.45 -20.13
C TRP A 410 16.76 20.91 -18.84
N PHE A 411 15.58 20.37 -18.53
CA PHE A 411 14.84 20.71 -17.33
C PHE A 411 15.56 20.20 -16.08
N VAL A 412 16.07 18.96 -16.11
CA VAL A 412 16.87 18.39 -15.02
C VAL A 412 18.13 19.23 -14.78
N ALA A 413 18.84 19.64 -15.84
CA ALA A 413 20.01 20.50 -15.74
C ALA A 413 19.67 21.88 -15.16
N ALA A 414 18.60 22.52 -15.64
CA ALA A 414 18.13 23.81 -15.13
C ALA A 414 17.74 23.73 -13.65
N MET A 415 17.08 22.64 -13.26
CA MET A 415 16.69 22.41 -11.87
C MET A 415 17.89 22.14 -10.97
N ALA A 416 18.88 21.39 -11.44
CA ALA A 416 20.11 21.14 -10.69
C ALA A 416 20.89 22.45 -10.44
N LEU A 417 21.00 23.32 -11.45
CA LEU A 417 21.58 24.65 -11.29
C LEU A 417 20.76 25.52 -10.33
N LEU A 418 19.42 25.49 -10.41
CA LEU A 418 18.57 26.21 -9.48
C LEU A 418 18.81 25.75 -8.02
N MET A 419 18.81 24.44 -7.77
CA MET A 419 19.03 23.88 -6.43
C MET A 419 20.43 24.20 -5.90
N ALA A 420 21.46 24.10 -6.74
CA ALA A 420 22.81 24.52 -6.38
C ALA A 420 22.88 26.01 -6.07
N GLY A 421 22.23 26.86 -6.88
CA GLY A 421 22.15 28.30 -6.69
C GLY A 421 21.46 28.68 -5.36
N VAL A 422 20.36 28.01 -5.03
CA VAL A 422 19.69 28.16 -3.72
C VAL A 422 20.63 27.71 -2.59
N GLY A 423 21.33 26.59 -2.73
CA GLY A 423 22.36 26.15 -1.77
C GLY A 423 23.48 27.18 -1.57
N PHE A 424 23.98 27.78 -2.65
CA PHE A 424 24.99 28.84 -2.60
C PHE A 424 24.47 30.11 -1.91
N ALA A 425 23.20 30.46 -2.12
CA ALA A 425 22.57 31.56 -1.40
C ALA A 425 22.47 31.29 0.10
N LEU A 426 22.10 30.07 0.49
CA LEU A 426 21.97 29.67 1.90
C LEU A 426 23.30 29.49 2.63
N SER A 427 24.37 29.17 1.90
CA SER A 427 25.72 29.08 2.45
C SER A 427 26.42 30.44 2.58
N GLY A 428 25.79 31.52 2.11
CA GLY A 428 26.31 32.89 2.21
C GLY A 428 27.30 33.27 1.10
N LEU A 429 27.45 32.42 0.06
CA LEU A 429 28.26 32.74 -1.13
C LEU A 429 27.61 33.83 -1.99
N ALA A 430 26.29 33.98 -1.91
CA ALA A 430 25.56 35.13 -2.44
C ALA A 430 25.12 36.03 -1.28
N THR A 431 25.83 37.13 -1.06
CA THR A 431 25.45 38.13 -0.04
C THR A 431 24.10 38.79 -0.40
N PRO A 432 23.24 39.06 0.60
CA PRO A 432 21.94 39.71 0.36
C PRO A 432 22.18 41.14 -0.13
N GLY A 433 21.67 41.42 -1.33
CA GLY A 433 21.99 42.59 -2.17
C GLY A 433 22.40 42.23 -3.60
N ALA A 434 22.55 40.94 -3.89
CA ALA A 434 23.03 40.45 -5.19
C ALA A 434 21.88 40.11 -6.16
N SER A 435 21.78 40.97 -7.19
CA SER A 435 21.02 40.94 -8.45
C SER A 435 21.13 39.66 -9.32
N LEU A 436 21.21 38.46 -8.75
CA LEU A 436 21.43 37.21 -9.49
C LEU A 436 20.13 36.47 -9.81
N MET A 437 19.03 36.76 -9.11
CA MET A 437 17.68 36.31 -9.49
C MET A 437 16.97 37.36 -10.37
N GLY A 438 17.69 38.04 -11.27
CA GLY A 438 17.26 39.27 -11.96
C GLY A 438 15.92 39.23 -12.72
N PHE A 439 15.36 38.06 -13.03
CA PHE A 439 14.03 37.96 -13.63
C PHE A 439 12.89 37.81 -12.61
N GLY A 440 13.16 37.25 -11.42
CA GLY A 440 12.17 37.01 -10.36
C GLY A 440 12.29 37.97 -9.17
N GLN A 441 13.48 38.51 -8.92
CA GLN A 441 13.80 39.35 -7.76
C GLN A 441 13.21 40.75 -7.89
N SER A 442 13.14 41.36 -9.09
CA SER A 442 12.39 42.62 -9.29
C SER A 442 10.89 42.46 -9.00
N LEU A 443 10.35 41.26 -9.25
CA LEU A 443 8.97 40.88 -8.98
C LEU A 443 8.71 40.46 -7.52
N THR A 444 9.74 40.12 -6.73
CA THR A 444 9.61 39.63 -5.34
C THR A 444 10.22 40.55 -4.25
N GLU A 445 11.21 41.38 -4.60
CA GLU A 445 11.79 42.46 -3.79
C GLU A 445 11.09 43.82 -3.97
N SER A 446 10.10 43.94 -4.85
CA SER A 446 9.26 45.13 -4.85
C SER A 446 8.55 45.23 -3.49
N ASP A 447 8.95 46.21 -2.68
CA ASP A 447 8.25 46.56 -1.45
C ASP A 447 6.78 46.84 -1.79
N GLY A 448 5.90 45.90 -1.43
CA GLY A 448 4.46 46.02 -1.66
C GLY A 448 3.76 44.75 -2.14
N ASP A 449 2.52 44.96 -2.60
CA ASP A 449 1.53 43.92 -2.90
C ASP A 449 1.97 42.93 -4.00
N ARG A 450 2.63 43.42 -5.04
CA ARG A 450 3.10 42.60 -6.18
C ARG A 450 4.18 41.62 -5.74
N GLY A 451 5.10 42.09 -4.89
CA GLY A 451 6.14 41.28 -4.27
C GLY A 451 5.57 40.07 -3.53
N ALA A 452 4.52 40.29 -2.73
CA ALA A 452 3.86 39.23 -1.98
C ALA A 452 3.22 38.15 -2.88
N PHE A 453 2.49 38.57 -3.92
CA PHE A 453 1.85 37.65 -4.87
C PHE A 453 2.86 36.75 -5.61
N PHE A 454 3.89 37.34 -6.23
CA PHE A 454 4.89 36.57 -6.98
C PHE A 454 5.77 35.70 -6.07
N THR A 455 5.93 36.07 -4.79
CA THR A 455 6.61 35.19 -3.81
C THR A 455 5.80 33.90 -3.62
N GLY A 456 4.46 33.98 -3.63
CA GLY A 456 3.58 32.82 -3.56
C GLY A 456 3.69 31.92 -4.79
N VAL A 457 3.72 32.51 -5.99
CA VAL A 457 3.92 31.76 -7.25
C VAL A 457 5.28 31.04 -7.26
N LEU A 458 6.35 31.75 -6.88
CA LEU A 458 7.69 31.19 -6.80
C LEU A 458 7.77 30.02 -5.82
N ALA A 459 7.06 30.10 -4.68
CA ALA A 459 7.02 29.02 -3.70
C ALA A 459 6.48 27.71 -4.30
N VAL A 460 5.43 27.77 -5.14
CA VAL A 460 4.86 26.59 -5.81
C VAL A 460 5.83 26.01 -6.85
N VAL A 461 6.47 26.87 -7.64
CA VAL A 461 7.44 26.44 -8.68
C VAL A 461 8.66 25.75 -8.05
N VAL A 462 9.20 26.32 -6.98
CA VAL A 462 10.39 25.77 -6.29
C VAL A 462 10.04 24.55 -5.44
N ALA A 463 8.81 24.41 -4.95
CA ALA A 463 8.36 23.22 -4.21
C ALA A 463 8.27 21.98 -5.11
N SER A 464 7.84 22.14 -6.35
CA SER A 464 7.51 21.03 -7.27
C SER A 464 8.54 19.88 -7.32
N PRO A 465 9.87 20.12 -7.45
CA PRO A 465 10.87 19.07 -7.59
C PRO A 465 11.08 18.24 -6.31
N CYS A 466 11.00 18.87 -5.14
CA CYS A 466 11.20 18.17 -3.86
C CYS A 466 9.94 17.46 -3.36
N THR A 467 8.78 17.86 -3.89
CA THR A 467 7.49 17.22 -3.60
C THR A 467 7.22 15.98 -4.46
N ALA A 468 7.94 15.81 -5.57
CA ALA A 468 7.70 14.74 -6.55
C ALA A 468 7.71 13.31 -5.95
N PRO A 469 8.65 12.93 -5.05
CA PRO A 469 8.67 11.59 -4.47
C PRO A 469 7.50 11.30 -3.53
N PHE A 470 6.99 12.33 -2.85
CA PHE A 470 5.94 12.18 -1.83
C PHE A 470 4.53 12.35 -2.40
N MET A 471 4.38 13.25 -3.37
CA MET A 471 3.09 13.58 -3.97
C MET A 471 2.77 12.76 -5.23
N GLY A 472 3.73 12.05 -5.81
CA GLY A 472 3.54 11.24 -7.03
C GLY A 472 2.35 10.27 -6.97
N PRO A 473 2.23 9.40 -5.94
CA PRO A 473 1.09 8.49 -5.81
C PRO A 473 -0.24 9.22 -5.59
N ALA A 474 -0.25 10.21 -4.69
CA ALA A 474 -1.46 10.97 -4.34
C ALA A 474 -1.99 11.79 -5.53
N LEU A 475 -1.10 12.45 -6.27
CA LEU A 475 -1.44 13.20 -7.47
C LEU A 475 -1.74 12.28 -8.66
N GLY A 476 -1.07 11.13 -8.77
CA GLY A 476 -1.39 10.11 -9.77
C GLY A 476 -2.85 9.64 -9.66
N VAL A 477 -3.34 9.40 -8.45
CA VAL A 477 -4.76 9.08 -8.19
C VAL A 477 -5.65 10.32 -8.37
N ALA A 478 -5.26 11.49 -7.87
CA ALA A 478 -6.06 12.71 -8.04
C ALA A 478 -6.24 13.12 -9.52
N LEU A 479 -5.30 12.74 -10.38
CA LEU A 479 -5.34 12.99 -11.83
C LEU A 479 -6.23 12.00 -12.58
N THR A 480 -6.62 10.85 -12.01
CA THR A 480 -7.59 9.94 -12.64
C THR A 480 -9.04 10.34 -12.31
N GLN A 481 -9.26 11.15 -11.27
CA GLN A 481 -10.56 11.62 -10.81
C GLN A 481 -11.21 12.67 -11.75
N PRO A 482 -12.51 12.97 -11.60
CA PRO A 482 -13.18 14.05 -12.30
C PRO A 482 -12.54 15.41 -12.01
N GLY A 483 -12.51 16.31 -13.00
CA GLY A 483 -11.80 17.59 -12.89
C GLY A 483 -12.14 18.42 -11.65
N ALA A 484 -13.40 18.42 -11.21
CA ALA A 484 -13.82 19.12 -9.98
C ALA A 484 -13.10 18.62 -8.71
N VAL A 485 -12.87 17.31 -8.60
CA VAL A 485 -12.13 16.71 -7.48
C VAL A 485 -10.65 17.08 -7.58
N THR A 486 -10.06 17.02 -8.77
CA THR A 486 -8.67 17.44 -9.02
C THR A 486 -8.47 18.89 -8.59
N PHE A 487 -9.31 19.83 -9.05
CA PHE A 487 -9.24 21.23 -8.62
C PHE A 487 -9.41 21.39 -7.10
N GLY A 488 -10.33 20.65 -6.48
CA GLY A 488 -10.50 20.63 -5.03
C GLY A 488 -9.22 20.23 -4.28
N VAL A 489 -8.54 19.17 -4.73
CA VAL A 489 -7.27 18.70 -4.16
C VAL A 489 -6.17 19.75 -4.28
N PHE A 490 -6.01 20.37 -5.45
CA PHE A 490 -5.01 21.43 -5.67
C PHE A 490 -5.29 22.68 -4.83
N VAL A 491 -6.56 23.06 -4.65
CA VAL A 491 -6.94 24.14 -3.74
C VAL A 491 -6.62 23.77 -2.29
N ALA A 492 -6.98 22.58 -1.83
CA ALA A 492 -6.68 22.13 -0.48
C ALA A 492 -5.17 22.11 -0.20
N LEU A 493 -4.36 21.63 -1.15
CA LEU A 493 -2.89 21.69 -1.09
C LEU A 493 -2.38 23.14 -1.00
N GLY A 494 -2.89 24.04 -1.84
CA GLY A 494 -2.52 25.44 -1.83
C GLY A 494 -2.88 26.17 -0.54
N VAL A 495 -4.08 25.91 0.00
CA VAL A 495 -4.51 26.42 1.31
C VAL A 495 -3.59 25.86 2.40
N GLY A 496 -3.27 24.57 2.38
CA GLY A 496 -2.38 23.94 3.34
C GLY A 496 -0.98 24.54 3.32
N LEU A 497 -0.43 24.80 2.13
CA LEU A 497 0.86 25.48 1.96
C LEU A 497 0.84 26.90 2.53
N ALA A 498 -0.24 27.66 2.31
CA ALA A 498 -0.38 29.03 2.80
C ALA A 498 -0.72 29.15 4.30
N LEU A 499 -1.26 28.09 4.89
CA LEU A 499 -1.84 28.09 6.24
C LEU A 499 -0.86 28.54 7.34
N PRO A 500 0.41 28.10 7.38
CA PRO A 500 1.36 28.56 8.40
C PRO A 500 1.63 30.07 8.32
N MET A 501 1.68 30.62 7.11
CA MET A 501 1.92 32.06 6.88
C MET A 501 0.70 32.90 7.23
N LEU A 502 -0.51 32.42 6.92
CA LEU A 502 -1.75 33.03 7.39
C LEU A 502 -1.84 32.99 8.92
N ALA A 503 -1.52 31.84 9.55
CA ALA A 503 -1.52 31.71 10.99
C ALA A 503 -0.55 32.70 11.66
N LEU A 504 0.65 32.89 11.12
CA LEU A 504 1.62 33.90 11.60
C LEU A 504 1.15 35.34 11.39
N ALA A 505 0.44 35.62 10.29
CA ALA A 505 -0.07 36.96 10.01
C ALA A 505 -1.26 37.35 10.91
N PHE A 506 -2.15 36.40 11.23
CA PHE A 506 -3.37 36.66 12.01
C PHE A 506 -3.21 36.39 13.51
N SER A 507 -2.21 35.61 13.94
CA SER A 507 -1.96 35.30 15.36
C SER A 507 -0.72 36.01 15.91
N PRO A 508 -0.87 37.17 16.59
CA PRO A 508 0.24 37.87 17.22
C PRO A 508 0.87 37.08 18.39
N ALA A 509 0.19 36.07 18.92
CA ALA A 509 0.76 35.16 19.92
C ALA A 509 1.81 34.21 19.29
N LEU A 510 1.51 33.67 18.11
CA LEU A 510 2.40 32.78 17.37
C LEU A 510 3.60 33.53 16.78
N ALA A 511 3.39 34.76 16.30
CA ALA A 511 4.49 35.62 15.86
C ALA A 511 5.48 35.95 17.00
N ARG A 512 4.99 36.11 18.23
CA ARG A 512 5.82 36.37 19.42
C ARG A 512 6.59 35.15 19.93
N SER A 513 6.17 33.93 19.58
CA SER A 513 6.88 32.70 19.97
C SER A 513 8.08 32.39 19.07
N LEU A 514 8.22 33.05 17.92
CA LEU A 514 9.39 32.86 17.06
C LEU A 514 10.66 33.43 17.71
N PRO A 515 11.78 32.70 17.67
CA PRO A 515 13.07 33.23 18.13
C PRO A 515 13.49 34.42 17.27
N ARG A 516 14.09 35.44 17.90
CA ARG A 516 14.58 36.63 17.19
C ARG A 516 15.65 36.24 16.17
N PRO A 517 15.69 36.88 14.98
CA PRO A 517 16.74 36.65 14.00
C PRO A 517 18.12 36.91 14.61
N GLY A 518 19.03 35.94 14.45
CA GLY A 518 20.36 35.95 15.05
C GLY A 518 21.25 34.83 14.53
N PRO A 519 22.39 34.53 15.18
CA PRO A 519 23.38 33.56 14.68
C PRO A 519 22.85 32.13 14.50
N TRP A 520 21.84 31.72 15.28
CA TRP A 520 21.17 30.42 15.11
C TRP A 520 20.50 30.31 13.74
N MET A 521 19.87 31.39 13.26
CA MET A 521 19.20 31.41 11.95
C MET A 521 20.22 31.22 10.82
N GLU A 522 21.42 31.80 10.97
CA GLU A 522 22.48 31.64 9.97
C GLU A 522 23.03 30.21 9.93
N ARG A 523 23.22 29.58 11.10
CA ARG A 523 23.59 28.15 11.18
C ARG A 523 22.51 27.25 10.59
N LEU A 524 21.23 27.57 10.82
CA LEU A 524 20.11 26.82 10.24
C LEU A 524 20.08 26.93 8.71
N LYS A 525 20.29 28.12 8.14
CA LYS A 525 20.39 28.29 6.68
C LYS A 525 21.54 27.48 6.09
N GLN A 526 22.72 27.57 6.70
CA GLN A 526 23.90 26.83 6.26
C GLN A 526 23.66 25.31 6.35
N ALA A 527 23.00 24.84 7.42
CA ALA A 527 22.60 23.43 7.55
C ALA A 527 21.61 23.01 6.44
N LEU A 528 20.66 23.87 6.08
CA LEU A 528 19.68 23.62 5.00
C LEU A 528 20.28 23.71 3.59
N ALA A 529 21.47 24.29 3.41
CA ALA A 529 22.19 24.26 2.14
C ALA A 529 22.61 22.83 1.75
N PHE A 530 22.95 21.97 2.72
CA PHE A 530 23.41 20.61 2.44
C PHE A 530 22.35 19.74 1.76
N PRO A 531 21.09 19.67 2.24
CA PRO A 531 20.00 19.02 1.49
C PRO A 531 19.86 19.53 0.04
N MET A 532 20.03 20.83 -0.21
CA MET A 532 19.95 21.39 -1.57
C MET A 532 21.09 20.89 -2.46
N TYR A 533 22.30 20.80 -1.92
CA TYR A 533 23.43 20.21 -2.64
C TYR A 533 23.22 18.72 -2.90
N PHE A 534 22.65 17.97 -1.95
CA PHE A 534 22.29 16.56 -2.17
C PHE A 534 21.25 16.42 -3.28
N THR A 535 20.24 17.30 -3.34
CA THR A 535 19.28 17.31 -4.45
C THR A 535 19.93 17.66 -5.78
N ALA A 536 20.81 18.66 -5.83
CA ALA A 536 21.54 19.01 -7.06
C ALA A 536 22.44 17.85 -7.54
N LEU A 537 23.11 17.16 -6.61
CA LEU A 537 23.91 15.97 -6.90
C LEU A 537 23.05 14.82 -7.42
N TRP A 538 21.89 14.58 -6.82
CA TRP A 538 20.94 13.57 -7.28
C TRP A 538 20.41 13.88 -8.68
N LEU A 539 20.06 15.14 -8.97
CA LEU A 539 19.66 15.56 -10.31
C LEU A 539 20.80 15.42 -11.34
N ALA A 540 22.04 15.68 -10.93
CA ALA A 540 23.20 15.42 -11.79
C ALA A 540 23.38 13.92 -12.10
N TYR A 541 23.12 13.04 -11.12
CA TYR A 541 23.07 11.60 -11.35
C TYR A 541 21.98 11.20 -12.34
N VAL A 542 20.75 11.74 -12.19
CA VAL A 542 19.64 11.52 -13.13
C VAL A 542 20.02 11.97 -14.53
N LEU A 543 20.59 13.18 -14.67
CA LEU A 543 21.06 13.68 -15.97
C LEU A 543 22.14 12.77 -16.57
N GLY A 544 23.07 12.28 -15.74
CA GLY A 544 24.09 11.33 -16.17
C GLY A 544 23.53 10.01 -16.69
N ARG A 545 22.33 9.61 -16.25
CA ARG A 545 21.61 8.44 -16.78
C ARG A 545 20.94 8.70 -18.13
N GLN A 546 20.61 9.95 -18.44
CA GLN A 546 19.93 10.35 -19.70
C GLN A 546 20.91 10.68 -20.83
N VAL A 547 21.94 11.47 -20.52
CA VAL A 547 22.90 12.01 -21.52
C VAL A 547 24.33 11.51 -21.29
N GLY A 548 24.51 10.56 -20.38
CA GLY A 548 25.80 9.95 -20.06
C GLY A 548 26.69 10.79 -19.14
N VAL A 549 27.86 10.23 -18.83
CA VAL A 549 28.85 10.82 -17.91
C VAL A 549 29.34 12.20 -18.38
N PHE A 550 29.43 12.42 -19.70
CA PHE A 550 29.87 13.68 -20.26
C PHE A 550 28.88 14.83 -19.94
N GLY A 551 27.58 14.62 -20.15
CA GLY A 551 26.56 15.62 -19.80
C GLY A 551 26.48 15.90 -18.30
N MET A 552 26.63 14.87 -17.46
CA MET A 552 26.77 15.04 -16.01
C MET A 552 27.99 15.91 -15.65
N THR A 553 29.13 15.66 -16.28
CA THR A 553 30.37 16.42 -16.03
C THR A 553 30.23 17.89 -16.47
N LEU A 554 29.57 18.16 -17.60
CA LEU A 554 29.26 19.53 -18.03
C LEU A 554 28.40 20.27 -17.01
N LEU A 555 27.35 19.63 -16.49
CA LEU A 555 26.49 20.21 -15.46
C LEU A 555 27.28 20.51 -14.17
N LEU A 556 28.07 19.55 -13.67
CA LEU A 556 28.90 19.75 -12.47
C LEU A 556 29.92 20.88 -12.69
N GLY A 557 30.53 20.96 -13.87
CA GLY A 557 31.37 22.09 -14.27
C GLY A 557 30.62 23.43 -14.23
N GLY A 558 29.39 23.46 -14.73
CA GLY A 558 28.50 24.64 -14.64
C GLY A 558 28.20 25.04 -13.19
N ILE A 559 27.90 24.08 -12.32
CA ILE A 559 27.67 24.32 -10.88
C ILE A 559 28.92 24.91 -10.21
N VAL A 560 30.11 24.38 -10.50
CA VAL A 560 31.38 24.89 -9.99
C VAL A 560 31.67 26.30 -10.50
N LEU A 561 31.48 26.55 -11.80
CA LEU A 561 31.62 27.88 -12.40
C LEU A 561 30.66 28.90 -11.78
N MET A 562 29.42 28.50 -11.51
CA MET A 562 28.44 29.33 -10.83
C MET A 562 28.88 29.67 -9.40
N GLY A 563 29.32 28.67 -8.62
CA GLY A 563 29.85 28.89 -7.27
C GLY A 563 31.07 29.84 -7.27
N PHE A 564 31.99 29.65 -8.22
CA PHE A 564 33.15 30.51 -8.40
C PHE A 564 32.77 31.95 -8.77
N ALA A 565 31.83 32.13 -9.70
CA ALA A 565 31.35 33.46 -10.12
C ALA A 565 30.66 34.20 -8.97
N LEU A 566 29.84 33.50 -8.17
CA LEU A 566 29.17 34.03 -6.98
C LEU A 566 30.17 34.47 -5.91
N TRP A 567 31.14 33.62 -5.61
CA TRP A 567 32.21 33.95 -4.66
C TRP A 567 33.05 35.14 -5.14
N TRP A 568 33.45 35.17 -6.43
CA TRP A 568 34.29 36.24 -6.97
C TRP A 568 33.60 37.61 -6.98
N ARG A 569 32.27 37.62 -7.13
CA ARG A 569 31.43 38.81 -7.04
C ARG A 569 31.52 39.51 -5.68
N GLY A 570 31.67 38.75 -4.59
CA GLY A 570 31.72 39.29 -3.21
C GLY A 570 32.91 40.22 -2.94
N SER A 571 33.97 40.13 -3.75
CA SER A 571 35.24 40.86 -3.54
C SER A 571 35.48 41.97 -4.57
N ALA A 572 34.45 42.58 -5.16
CA ALA A 572 34.54 43.26 -6.46
C ALA A 572 34.18 44.77 -6.49
N PRO A 573 35.16 45.67 -6.61
CA PRO A 573 34.97 46.98 -7.21
C PRO A 573 35.27 46.95 -8.73
N GLY A 574 34.43 47.61 -9.56
CA GLY A 574 34.70 47.86 -10.98
C GLY A 574 33.79 47.16 -12.02
N VAL A 575 33.53 47.85 -13.15
CA VAL A 575 32.60 47.40 -14.22
C VAL A 575 33.12 46.18 -14.98
N ALA A 576 34.42 46.12 -15.29
CA ALA A 576 35.03 45.00 -16.02
C ALA A 576 34.86 43.66 -15.28
N LYS A 577 34.99 43.69 -13.95
CA LYS A 577 34.78 42.51 -13.10
C LYS A 577 33.31 42.08 -13.04
N ARG A 578 32.35 43.03 -13.10
CA ARG A 578 30.92 42.70 -13.23
C ARG A 578 30.61 42.02 -14.56
N ILE A 579 31.18 42.50 -15.67
CA ILE A 579 31.04 41.87 -16.99
C ILE A 579 31.62 40.46 -16.99
N ALA A 580 32.81 40.25 -16.40
CA ALA A 580 33.42 38.93 -16.28
C ALA A 580 32.57 37.95 -15.45
N VAL A 581 32.02 38.39 -14.30
CA VAL A 581 31.10 37.58 -13.49
C VAL A 581 29.83 37.23 -14.27
N SER A 582 29.22 38.20 -14.98
CA SER A 582 28.05 37.95 -15.82
C SER A 582 28.34 36.96 -16.94
N ALA A 583 29.51 37.04 -17.58
CA ALA A 583 29.93 36.08 -18.60
C ALA A 583 30.12 34.66 -18.03
N LEU A 584 30.73 34.53 -16.84
CA LEU A 584 30.88 33.24 -16.16
C LEU A 584 29.54 32.62 -15.75
N LEU A 585 28.57 33.43 -15.32
CA LEU A 585 27.22 32.97 -15.00
C LEU A 585 26.45 32.53 -16.25
N LEU A 586 26.57 33.26 -17.36
CA LEU A 586 26.01 32.83 -18.64
C LEU A 586 26.65 31.52 -19.11
N LEU A 587 27.96 31.38 -18.96
CA LEU A 587 28.68 30.14 -19.28
C LEU A 587 28.24 28.98 -18.37
N ALA A 588 27.98 29.24 -17.09
CA ALA A 588 27.50 28.23 -16.15
C ALA A 588 26.11 27.67 -16.51
N VAL A 589 25.30 28.42 -17.27
CA VAL A 589 23.98 27.98 -17.77
C VAL A 589 24.08 27.24 -19.11
N ALA A 590 25.20 27.34 -19.83
CA ALA A 590 25.41 26.65 -21.11
C ALA A 590 25.08 25.15 -21.09
N PRO A 591 25.36 24.37 -20.02
CA PRO A 591 24.95 22.96 -19.94
C PRO A 591 23.46 22.73 -20.16
N VAL A 592 22.57 23.65 -19.75
CA VAL A 592 21.10 23.51 -19.93
C VAL A 592 20.72 23.36 -21.39
N VAL A 593 21.38 24.09 -22.28
CA VAL A 593 21.11 24.05 -23.73
C VAL A 593 21.90 22.92 -24.38
N LEU A 594 23.16 22.74 -23.98
CA LEU A 594 24.08 21.78 -24.60
C LEU A 594 23.67 20.31 -24.36
N VAL A 595 23.07 20.00 -23.21
CA VAL A 595 22.67 18.61 -22.87
C VAL A 595 21.56 18.06 -23.76
N GLU A 596 20.72 18.92 -24.32
CA GLU A 596 19.64 18.50 -25.22
C GLU A 596 20.19 17.91 -26.52
N GLY A 597 21.30 18.46 -27.03
CA GLY A 597 22.01 17.93 -28.20
C GLY A 597 22.86 16.69 -27.91
N LEU A 598 23.03 16.33 -26.63
CA LEU A 598 23.79 15.17 -26.17
C LEU A 598 22.90 13.97 -25.82
N ARG A 599 21.60 14.04 -26.11
CA ARG A 599 20.70 12.89 -25.99
C ARG A 599 21.32 11.72 -26.71
N SER A 600 21.62 10.66 -25.97
CA SER A 600 22.22 9.47 -26.54
C SER A 600 21.20 8.84 -27.47
N GLY A 601 21.41 9.02 -28.78
CA GLY A 601 20.71 8.27 -29.80
C GLY A 601 21.12 6.80 -29.69
N SER A 602 20.13 5.97 -29.40
CA SER A 602 20.20 4.51 -29.32
C SER A 602 20.93 3.93 -28.09
N PRO A 603 20.35 2.89 -27.46
CA PRO A 603 21.03 2.17 -26.40
C PRO A 603 22.25 1.49 -27.01
N THR A 604 23.44 2.05 -26.74
CA THR A 604 24.64 1.22 -26.81
C THR A 604 24.41 0.17 -25.75
N ALA A 605 24.23 -1.09 -26.16
CA ALA A 605 23.94 -2.22 -25.28
C ALA A 605 24.83 -2.16 -24.05
N ALA A 606 24.31 -1.55 -22.98
CA ALA A 606 24.99 -1.48 -21.70
C ALA A 606 25.10 -2.93 -21.28
N ALA A 607 26.34 -3.40 -21.16
CA ALA A 607 26.70 -4.77 -20.88
C ALA A 607 25.66 -5.42 -19.97
N ALA A 608 24.95 -6.41 -20.49
CA ALA A 608 23.94 -7.14 -19.76
C ALA A 608 24.59 -7.65 -18.46
N THR A 609 24.30 -6.99 -17.35
CA THR A 609 24.59 -7.53 -16.03
C THR A 609 23.90 -8.88 -15.96
N VAL A 610 24.67 -9.94 -15.75
CA VAL A 610 24.20 -11.32 -15.74
C VAL A 610 22.90 -11.42 -14.94
N GLY A 611 21.78 -11.75 -15.62
CA GLY A 611 20.46 -11.92 -15.00
C GLY A 611 19.49 -10.73 -15.07
N VAL A 612 19.86 -9.60 -15.67
CA VAL A 612 18.96 -8.46 -15.93
C VAL A 612 18.83 -8.27 -17.44
N GLU A 613 17.65 -8.54 -17.98
CA GLU A 613 17.34 -8.36 -19.41
C GLU A 613 16.51 -7.07 -19.62
N ALA A 614 16.68 -6.42 -20.78
CA ALA A 614 15.84 -5.29 -21.16
C ALA A 614 14.41 -5.78 -21.45
N TRP A 615 13.41 -5.01 -21.00
CA TRP A 615 12.01 -5.33 -21.26
C TRP A 615 11.61 -4.92 -22.67
N SER A 616 10.86 -5.79 -23.34
CA SER A 616 10.02 -5.46 -24.49
C SER A 616 8.78 -6.35 -24.49
N PRO A 617 7.66 -5.92 -25.09
CA PRO A 617 6.46 -6.75 -25.21
C PRO A 617 6.74 -8.10 -25.88
N GLU A 618 7.57 -8.10 -26.93
CA GLU A 618 7.96 -9.30 -27.67
C GLU A 618 8.79 -10.24 -26.78
N ARG A 619 9.67 -9.69 -25.93
CA ARG A 619 10.47 -10.51 -25.02
C ARG A 619 9.63 -11.15 -23.92
N VAL A 620 8.65 -10.42 -23.38
CA VAL A 620 7.67 -10.99 -22.44
C VAL A 620 6.87 -12.09 -23.14
N ALA A 621 6.38 -11.87 -24.35
CA ALA A 621 5.62 -12.86 -25.10
C ALA A 621 6.45 -14.13 -25.40
N ALA A 622 7.72 -13.97 -25.80
CA ALA A 622 8.63 -15.09 -26.04
C ALA A 622 8.87 -15.91 -24.76
N LEU A 623 9.15 -15.27 -23.63
CA LEU A 623 9.36 -15.95 -22.36
C LEU A 623 8.11 -16.66 -21.84
N ARG A 624 6.92 -16.08 -22.07
CA ARG A 624 5.65 -16.74 -21.76
C ARG A 624 5.40 -17.96 -22.66
N ALA A 625 5.74 -17.87 -23.95
CA ALA A 625 5.65 -19.00 -24.87
C ALA A 625 6.64 -20.13 -24.52
N GLU A 626 7.79 -19.79 -23.92
CA GLU A 626 8.74 -20.76 -23.35
C GLU A 626 8.26 -21.40 -22.02
N GLY A 627 7.09 -21.00 -21.49
CA GLY A 627 6.56 -21.50 -20.22
C GLY A 627 7.33 -21.00 -19.00
N ARG A 628 7.91 -19.80 -19.07
CA ARG A 628 8.79 -19.27 -18.02
C ARG A 628 8.14 -18.15 -17.25
N PRO A 629 8.26 -18.11 -15.90
CA PRO A 629 7.80 -16.96 -15.14
C PRO A 629 8.61 -15.71 -15.50
N VAL A 630 7.96 -14.57 -15.57
CA VAL A 630 8.61 -13.28 -15.87
C VAL A 630 8.25 -12.25 -14.81
N LEU A 631 9.24 -11.62 -14.21
CA LEU A 631 9.08 -10.44 -13.38
C LEU A 631 9.52 -9.22 -14.19
N VAL A 632 8.59 -8.31 -14.46
CA VAL A 632 8.86 -7.02 -15.10
C VAL A 632 8.88 -5.93 -14.04
N ASN A 633 9.99 -5.19 -13.98
CA ASN A 633 10.14 -3.99 -13.16
C ASN A 633 10.15 -2.75 -14.06
N PHE A 634 9.04 -2.01 -14.05
CA PHE A 634 8.94 -0.67 -14.63
C PHE A 634 9.53 0.34 -13.64
N THR A 635 10.69 0.88 -13.99
CA THR A 635 11.56 1.67 -13.10
C THR A 635 12.03 2.95 -13.80
N ALA A 636 12.65 3.86 -13.05
CA ALA A 636 13.36 5.02 -13.59
C ALA A 636 14.45 5.49 -12.62
N ALA A 637 15.52 6.09 -13.13
CA ALA A 637 16.61 6.63 -12.32
C ALA A 637 16.19 7.81 -11.43
N TRP A 638 15.15 8.55 -11.83
CA TRP A 638 14.57 9.64 -11.04
C TRP A 638 13.48 9.16 -10.05
N CYS A 639 13.15 7.87 -10.05
CA CYS A 639 12.14 7.30 -9.16
C CYS A 639 12.78 6.79 -7.86
N ILE A 640 12.72 7.60 -6.80
CA ILE A 640 13.32 7.26 -5.49
C ILE A 640 12.73 5.97 -4.90
N SER A 641 11.41 5.79 -4.97
CA SER A 641 10.73 4.58 -4.50
C SER A 641 11.19 3.34 -5.28
N CYS A 642 11.46 3.47 -6.58
CA CYS A 642 11.99 2.41 -7.42
C CYS A 642 13.40 2.01 -6.95
N ILE A 643 14.28 3.00 -6.71
CA ILE A 643 15.65 2.76 -6.21
C ILE A 643 15.62 2.07 -4.83
N ALA A 644 14.74 2.52 -3.93
CA ALA A 644 14.58 1.93 -2.61
C ALA A 644 14.13 0.45 -2.70
N ASN A 645 13.09 0.17 -3.48
CA ASN A 645 12.61 -1.20 -3.69
C ASN A 645 13.65 -2.08 -4.37
N GLU A 646 14.41 -1.55 -5.33
CA GLU A 646 15.51 -2.28 -5.96
C GLU A 646 16.58 -2.67 -4.93
N GLY A 647 16.98 -1.73 -4.08
CA GLY A 647 17.97 -1.98 -3.03
C GLY A 647 17.49 -2.94 -1.94
N VAL A 648 16.19 -2.96 -1.64
CA VAL A 648 15.61 -3.77 -0.55
C VAL A 648 15.18 -5.16 -1.01
N ALA A 649 14.60 -5.29 -2.22
CA ALA A 649 13.89 -6.50 -2.63
C ALA A 649 14.31 -7.09 -3.98
N LEU A 650 14.95 -6.33 -4.88
CA LEU A 650 15.24 -6.75 -6.27
C LEU A 650 16.74 -6.73 -6.62
N ARG A 651 17.61 -6.84 -5.61
CA ARG A 651 19.07 -6.87 -5.75
C ARG A 651 19.71 -7.75 -4.68
N GLY A 652 20.86 -8.33 -4.99
CA GLY A 652 21.66 -9.13 -4.06
C GLY A 652 21.39 -10.64 -4.16
N GLU A 653 22.21 -11.42 -3.46
CA GLU A 653 22.29 -12.88 -3.60
C GLU A 653 20.96 -13.59 -3.33
N ARG A 654 20.17 -13.12 -2.36
CA ARG A 654 18.85 -13.71 -2.04
C ARG A 654 17.88 -13.62 -3.23
N PHE A 655 17.87 -12.49 -3.94
CA PHE A 655 17.02 -12.30 -5.10
C PHE A 655 17.52 -13.10 -6.30
N GLU A 656 18.83 -13.11 -6.54
CA GLU A 656 19.44 -13.90 -7.62
C GLU A 656 19.23 -15.42 -7.44
N THR A 657 19.33 -15.91 -6.20
CA THR A 657 19.04 -17.31 -5.87
C THR A 657 17.56 -17.62 -6.08
N LEU A 658 16.65 -16.73 -5.64
CA LEU A 658 15.22 -16.89 -5.88
C LEU A 658 14.86 -16.93 -7.38
N LEU A 659 15.48 -16.08 -8.21
CA LEU A 659 15.30 -16.12 -9.67
C LEU A 659 15.77 -17.45 -10.27
N ARG A 660 16.89 -18.00 -9.79
CA ARG A 660 17.40 -19.31 -10.23
C ARG A 660 16.50 -20.46 -9.79
N GLU A 661 16.08 -20.48 -8.53
CA GLU A 661 15.21 -21.53 -7.97
C GLU A 661 13.83 -21.58 -8.65
N THR A 662 13.25 -20.41 -8.92
CA THR A 662 11.93 -20.31 -9.55
C THR A 662 11.99 -20.34 -11.08
N GLY A 663 13.19 -20.33 -11.67
CA GLY A 663 13.38 -20.19 -13.11
C GLY A 663 12.87 -18.87 -13.70
N THR A 664 12.54 -17.88 -12.85
CA THR A 664 11.97 -16.59 -13.24
C THR A 664 13.00 -15.76 -14.02
N ARG A 665 12.55 -15.11 -15.11
CA ARG A 665 13.32 -14.07 -15.80
C ARG A 665 12.96 -12.67 -15.34
N TYR A 666 13.98 -11.87 -15.06
CA TYR A 666 13.83 -10.52 -14.58
C TYR A 666 14.09 -9.53 -15.72
N LEU A 667 13.04 -8.80 -16.11
CA LEU A 667 13.08 -7.77 -17.14
C LEU A 667 12.97 -6.39 -16.51
N LYS A 668 13.76 -5.43 -17.00
CA LYS A 668 13.64 -4.02 -16.61
C LYS A 668 13.12 -3.17 -17.76
N ALA A 669 12.00 -2.49 -17.53
CA ALA A 669 11.51 -1.41 -18.38
C ALA A 669 12.02 -0.09 -17.78
N ASP A 670 13.14 0.42 -18.31
CA ASP A 670 13.77 1.66 -17.83
C ASP A 670 13.09 2.88 -18.48
N TRP A 671 12.18 3.51 -17.74
CA TRP A 671 11.43 4.71 -18.13
C TRP A 671 12.10 6.01 -17.65
N THR A 672 13.44 5.99 -17.56
CA THR A 672 14.26 7.19 -17.26
C THR A 672 14.11 8.24 -18.35
N ASP A 673 14.10 7.81 -19.60
CA ASP A 673 13.78 8.60 -20.77
C ASP A 673 12.37 8.26 -21.27
N HIS A 674 11.76 9.18 -22.02
CA HIS A 674 10.42 8.95 -22.56
C HIS A 674 10.45 7.83 -23.60
N ASP A 675 9.69 6.75 -23.33
CA ASP A 675 9.48 5.63 -24.25
C ASP A 675 7.97 5.42 -24.44
N PRO A 676 7.43 5.56 -25.67
CA PRO A 676 6.00 5.41 -25.93
C PRO A 676 5.51 3.97 -25.73
N THR A 677 6.38 2.97 -25.92
CA THR A 677 6.06 1.54 -25.72
C THR A 677 5.88 1.24 -24.24
N ILE A 678 6.80 1.74 -23.41
CA ILE A 678 6.69 1.61 -21.94
C ILE A 678 5.47 2.39 -21.44
N THR A 679 5.22 3.59 -22.00
CA THR A 679 4.07 4.43 -21.64
C THR A 679 2.74 3.73 -21.94
N ALA A 680 2.62 3.08 -23.10
CA ALA A 680 1.46 2.28 -23.46
C ALA A 680 1.26 1.09 -22.49
N ALA A 681 2.33 0.36 -22.18
CA ALA A 681 2.26 -0.75 -21.23
C ALA A 681 1.89 -0.31 -19.81
N LEU A 682 2.40 0.83 -19.32
CA LEU A 682 1.96 1.40 -18.04
C LEU A 682 0.45 1.71 -18.06
N ALA A 683 -0.05 2.27 -19.16
CA ALA A 683 -1.47 2.59 -19.33
C ALA A 683 -2.37 1.34 -19.37
N GLU A 684 -1.92 0.23 -19.98
CA GLU A 684 -2.63 -1.07 -19.95
C GLU A 684 -2.89 -1.56 -18.52
N PHE A 685 -1.97 -1.30 -17.59
CA PHE A 685 -2.13 -1.63 -16.17
C PHE A 685 -2.80 -0.50 -15.35
N GLY A 686 -3.36 0.52 -16.00
CA GLY A 686 -4.01 1.65 -15.33
C GLY A 686 -3.05 2.53 -14.54
N ARG A 687 -1.76 2.58 -14.93
CA ARG A 687 -0.72 3.39 -14.27
C ARG A 687 -0.29 4.54 -15.16
N SER A 688 -0.16 5.72 -14.57
CA SER A 688 0.39 6.91 -15.22
C SER A 688 1.88 7.11 -14.94
N GLY A 689 2.55 6.20 -14.22
CA GLY A 689 3.98 6.29 -13.93
C GLY A 689 4.53 5.11 -13.15
N VAL A 690 5.81 5.21 -12.79
CA VAL A 690 6.57 4.19 -12.05
C VAL A 690 6.61 4.48 -10.54
N PRO A 691 6.78 3.48 -9.65
CA PRO A 691 7.05 2.06 -9.92
C PRO A 691 5.81 1.25 -10.31
N LEU A 692 6.00 0.30 -11.23
CA LEU A 692 5.07 -0.79 -11.49
C LEU A 692 5.84 -2.12 -11.55
N TYR A 693 5.33 -3.14 -10.86
CA TYR A 693 5.92 -4.48 -10.85
C TYR A 693 4.87 -5.48 -11.30
N VAL A 694 5.15 -6.20 -12.37
CA VAL A 694 4.22 -7.17 -12.97
C VAL A 694 4.87 -8.54 -13.00
N VAL A 695 4.16 -9.55 -12.51
CA VAL A 695 4.61 -10.94 -12.55
C VAL A 695 3.72 -11.73 -13.48
N TYR A 696 4.33 -12.35 -14.51
CA TYR A 696 3.69 -13.27 -15.44
C TYR A 696 4.00 -14.71 -15.00
N PRO A 697 2.99 -15.56 -14.80
CA PRO A 697 3.18 -16.96 -14.41
C PRO A 697 3.64 -17.86 -15.57
N ALA A 698 4.26 -19.00 -15.23
CA ALA A 698 4.77 -19.98 -16.19
C ALA A 698 3.69 -20.67 -17.03
N ASP A 699 2.48 -20.79 -16.50
CA ASP A 699 1.32 -21.45 -17.13
C ASP A 699 0.68 -20.63 -18.26
N GLY A 700 1.20 -19.43 -18.53
CA GLY A 700 0.63 -18.52 -19.50
C GLY A 700 -0.61 -17.77 -18.99
N GLY A 701 -0.97 -17.91 -17.72
CA GLY A 701 -2.14 -17.24 -17.13
C GLY A 701 -1.98 -15.71 -16.90
N ALA A 702 -2.98 -15.17 -16.21
CA ALA A 702 -2.97 -13.93 -15.42
C ALA A 702 -1.63 -13.24 -15.09
N PRO A 703 -1.15 -12.11 -15.69
CA PRO A 703 -0.17 -11.32 -14.98
C PRO A 703 -0.82 -10.70 -13.76
N PHE A 704 -0.10 -10.62 -12.65
CA PHE A 704 -0.56 -9.95 -11.45
C PHE A 704 0.42 -8.86 -11.02
N VAL A 705 -0.14 -7.75 -10.52
CA VAL A 705 0.60 -6.55 -10.15
C VAL A 705 0.97 -6.61 -8.67
N LEU A 706 2.23 -6.30 -8.35
CA LEU A 706 2.68 -6.21 -6.95
C LEU A 706 2.45 -4.81 -6.37
N PRO A 707 2.40 -4.67 -5.02
CA PRO A 707 2.35 -3.37 -4.35
C PRO A 707 3.52 -2.46 -4.74
N GLN A 708 3.29 -1.14 -4.65
CA GLN A 708 4.32 -0.13 -4.95
C GLN A 708 5.49 -0.13 -3.95
N LEU A 709 5.29 -0.63 -2.73
CA LEU A 709 6.34 -0.86 -1.74
C LEU A 709 6.63 -2.34 -1.67
N LEU A 710 7.84 -2.73 -2.03
CA LEU A 710 8.24 -4.14 -2.06
C LEU A 710 8.97 -4.54 -0.78
N THR A 711 8.69 -5.77 -0.34
CA THR A 711 9.51 -6.47 0.65
C THR A 711 10.02 -7.78 0.04
N PRO A 712 11.15 -8.33 0.53
CA PRO A 712 11.67 -9.60 0.04
C PRO A 712 10.65 -10.74 0.13
N GLY A 713 9.76 -10.72 1.15
CA GLY A 713 8.70 -11.72 1.32
C GLY A 713 7.62 -11.64 0.24
N ILE A 714 7.21 -10.42 -0.15
CA ILE A 714 6.24 -10.21 -1.24
C ILE A 714 6.80 -10.75 -2.56
N VAL A 715 8.05 -10.42 -2.87
CA VAL A 715 8.71 -10.87 -4.11
C VAL A 715 8.88 -12.39 -4.10
N ALA A 716 9.34 -12.99 -3.00
CA ALA A 716 9.46 -14.44 -2.87
C ALA A 716 8.14 -15.18 -3.09
N ALA A 717 7.07 -14.76 -2.41
CA ALA A 717 5.76 -15.38 -2.54
C ALA A 717 5.21 -15.25 -3.98
N ALA A 718 5.44 -14.11 -4.62
CA ALA A 718 5.02 -13.86 -6.00
C ALA A 718 5.74 -14.77 -7.00
N LEU A 719 7.08 -14.87 -6.90
CA LEU A 719 7.88 -15.68 -7.82
C LEU A 719 7.63 -17.18 -7.65
N GLN A 720 7.49 -17.64 -6.40
CA GLN A 720 7.15 -19.03 -6.11
C GLN A 720 5.76 -19.40 -6.65
N ARG A 721 4.77 -18.52 -6.50
CA ARG A 721 3.43 -18.71 -7.09
C ARG A 721 3.49 -18.77 -8.61
N ALA A 722 4.25 -17.87 -9.23
CA ALA A 722 4.38 -17.80 -10.68
C ALA A 722 5.07 -19.03 -11.28
N ALA A 723 6.05 -19.61 -10.56
CA ALA A 723 6.73 -20.83 -10.96
C ALA A 723 5.88 -22.09 -10.73
N ALA A 724 5.16 -22.17 -9.61
CA ALA A 724 4.34 -23.34 -9.28
C ALA A 724 3.14 -23.54 -10.21
N ALA A 725 2.73 -22.52 -10.96
CA ALA A 725 1.63 -22.62 -11.90
C ALA A 725 1.98 -23.49 -13.13
N GLY A 726 3.26 -23.63 -13.48
CA GLY A 726 3.73 -24.37 -14.66
C GLY A 726 4.10 -25.84 -14.43
N ILE A 727 3.72 -26.44 -13.29
CA ILE A 727 3.99 -27.85 -12.94
C ILE A 727 2.71 -28.67 -13.03
#